data_AF-A0A9E0DD64-F1
#
_entry.id   AF-A0A9E0DD64-F1
#
_cell.length_a   1.000
_cell.length_b   1.000
_cell.length_c   1.000
_cell.angle_alpha   90.00
_cell.angle_beta   90.00
_cell.angle_gamma   90.00
#
_symmetry.space_group_name_H-M   'P 1'
#
loop_
_entity.id
_entity.type
_entity.pdbx_description
1 polymer ?
#
loop_
_entity_poly.entity_id
_entity_poly.type
_entity_poly.pdbx_seq_one_letter_code
_entity_poly.pdbx_strand_id
1 'polypeptide(L)'
;MNQANEIRLDLPNDAKTAPLIGVCLGAMLDRLHPMPDQAGLVSAATRAIEEALAQPSLAKQIWLHVVLDLSPVALTVEMAGWQHTLPLPSSPAHLDQNTQPAPPQPHGSIPAEVPIDKASGLGMGLFLVKKVMDEVRYTPLAGDNRWHLVKKLTIAPSSRSKKTATPDLPRSIRLDMPVSYQHQNVLGACIEQVVRTIEGLEQVDDIAYQTQLAAQEVSTNIIDHAYDGEAGRILMEITFDPIGQRLVIDSRDQGRNTFVLTDIPDPFFPGQTASGGFLSGSLLLLISMTIVNGGNYLFNLVLGRWLGPAAFAELSLIVTLMLVITLITATVQTVAAKFAAIHAADGDDQAVASLRSWLTGWAWIAGLGMALAIIVAAPWLAAFFQMRSVWPFVILVVGLPLYFAQGVDRGILQGQIRFTPLSFSYQAEMWVRLVVGISLVALGFGVNGAVAGLTLSFVGTWLVALQARQGLPKAMRLTAVQKRSILLFAWPVGMALIGQILINNSDILIVKRFFDPADAGQYAALALIGRIVFFATWSVVTALFPIVAQRHQRGEAHRHLLYLSLGLVLGVSVAIILAARFVPTLIVGLLFGDAYLEIAPLLWLYAVATAFYALSNVVITYRLSIGSSGGSYVAVVGGVAQVLGVWLFHGSLAQVVMVQLYVMGTMTLVLLLWDGWLAWRQRSHA
;
A
#
# COMPACT_ATOMS: atom_id res chain seq x y z
N MET A 1 -8.48 18.56 35.84
CA MET A 1 -8.22 18.54 34.39
C MET A 1 -7.17 17.48 34.13
N ASN A 2 -7.44 16.59 33.18
CA ASN A 2 -6.69 15.35 32.99
C ASN A 2 -5.51 15.66 32.06
N GLN A 3 -4.35 16.03 32.62
CA GLN A 3 -3.15 16.45 31.87
C GLN A 3 -2.63 15.42 30.83
N ALA A 4 -3.20 14.21 30.81
CA ALA A 4 -2.86 13.15 29.87
C ALA A 4 -3.24 13.46 28.40
N ASN A 5 -4.24 14.34 28.17
CA ASN A 5 -4.81 14.58 26.84
C ASN A 5 -4.68 16.05 26.37
N GLU A 6 -3.65 16.76 26.82
CA GLU A 6 -3.40 18.15 26.43
C GLU A 6 -2.13 18.26 25.57
N ILE A 7 -2.16 19.07 24.50
CA ILE A 7 -0.97 19.55 23.80
C ILE A 7 -0.71 20.99 24.24
N ARG A 8 0.53 21.27 24.68
CA ARG A 8 0.93 22.61 25.13
C ARG A 8 1.99 23.18 24.20
N LEU A 9 1.76 24.40 23.75
CA LEU A 9 2.66 25.14 22.87
C LEU A 9 3.01 26.46 23.57
N ASP A 10 4.27 26.62 23.96
CA ASP A 10 4.79 27.84 24.55
C ASP A 10 5.53 28.66 23.49
N LEU A 11 5.13 29.92 23.35
CA LEU A 11 5.64 30.84 22.34
C LEU A 11 6.23 32.09 23.02
N PRO A 12 7.31 32.69 22.48
CA PRO A 12 7.90 33.89 23.05
C PRO A 12 6.99 35.08 22.83
N ASN A 13 6.80 35.86 23.89
CA ASN A 13 5.90 37.00 23.94
C ASN A 13 6.49 38.25 23.25
N ASP A 14 6.63 38.21 21.91
CA ASP A 14 7.14 39.31 21.09
C ASP A 14 6.17 39.67 19.94
N ALA A 15 6.17 40.94 19.51
CA ALA A 15 5.26 41.43 18.47
C ALA A 15 5.53 40.84 17.07
N LYS A 16 6.72 40.25 16.85
CA LYS A 16 7.10 39.52 15.64
C LYS A 16 6.67 38.04 15.72
N THR A 17 6.26 37.51 16.87
CA THR A 17 5.75 36.13 17.06
C THR A 17 4.26 35.99 16.73
N ALA A 18 3.48 37.08 16.70
CA ALA A 18 2.03 37.04 16.41
C ALA A 18 1.64 36.27 15.11
N PRO A 19 2.36 36.39 13.99
CA PRO A 19 2.09 35.60 12.79
C PRO A 19 2.41 34.11 12.99
N LEU A 20 3.41 33.81 13.81
CA LEU A 20 3.92 32.46 14.07
C LEU A 20 2.96 31.68 14.98
N ILE A 21 2.33 32.40 15.92
CA ILE A 21 1.22 31.94 16.76
C ILE A 21 0.04 31.51 15.88
N GLY A 22 -0.48 32.40 15.02
CA GLY A 22 -1.63 32.09 14.17
C GLY A 22 -1.41 30.88 13.26
N VAL A 23 -0.20 30.72 12.73
CA VAL A 23 0.12 29.60 11.83
C VAL A 23 0.38 28.28 12.57
N CYS A 24 1.03 28.30 13.75
CA CYS A 24 1.16 27.08 14.56
C CYS A 24 -0.20 26.61 15.08
N LEU A 25 -1.07 27.55 15.50
CA LEU A 25 -2.46 27.27 15.86
C LEU A 25 -3.27 26.72 14.67
N GLY A 26 -3.12 27.32 13.49
CA GLY A 26 -3.72 26.83 12.26
C GLY A 26 -3.28 25.40 11.93
N ALA A 27 -1.98 25.12 11.99
CA ALA A 27 -1.43 23.78 11.77
C ALA A 27 -1.89 22.74 12.80
N MET A 28 -1.97 23.12 14.08
CA MET A 28 -2.52 22.28 15.14
C MET A 28 -4.00 21.94 14.87
N LEU A 29 -4.81 22.94 14.50
CA LEU A 29 -6.24 22.76 14.22
C LEU A 29 -6.46 21.98 12.90
N ASP A 30 -5.71 22.27 11.84
CA ASP A 30 -5.78 21.60 10.53
C ASP A 30 -5.52 20.10 10.63
N ARG A 31 -4.54 19.70 11.46
CA ARG A 31 -4.05 18.32 11.49
C ARG A 31 -4.65 17.46 12.60
N LEU A 32 -5.23 18.08 13.63
CA LEU A 32 -5.87 17.34 14.74
C LEU A 32 -7.41 17.32 14.63
N HIS A 33 -8.03 18.37 14.07
CA HIS A 33 -9.49 18.49 13.98
C HIS A 33 -9.95 19.41 12.81
N PRO A 34 -10.12 18.90 11.57
CA PRO A 34 -10.52 19.70 10.42
C PRO A 34 -11.95 20.29 10.54
N MET A 35 -12.12 21.55 10.95
CA MET A 35 -13.44 22.18 11.18
C MET A 35 -13.91 23.09 10.02
N PRO A 36 -15.24 23.26 9.82
CA PRO A 36 -15.79 24.09 8.74
C PRO A 36 -15.50 25.60 8.84
N ASP A 37 -15.09 26.13 10.00
CA ASP A 37 -14.71 27.55 10.20
C ASP A 37 -13.35 27.71 10.93
N GLN A 38 -12.33 26.98 10.46
CA GLN A 38 -10.98 27.06 11.03
C GLN A 38 -10.34 28.44 10.83
N ALA A 39 -10.48 29.03 9.65
CA ALA A 39 -9.92 30.34 9.37
C ALA A 39 -10.51 31.43 10.27
N GLY A 40 -11.81 31.35 10.59
CA GLY A 40 -12.48 32.23 11.54
C GLY A 40 -11.97 32.05 12.96
N LEU A 41 -11.80 30.80 13.42
CA LEU A 41 -11.26 30.47 14.75
C LEU A 41 -9.80 30.90 14.92
N VAL A 42 -8.94 30.61 13.93
CA VAL A 42 -7.54 31.05 13.93
C VAL A 42 -7.45 32.56 13.92
N SER A 43 -8.27 33.24 13.11
CA SER A 43 -8.33 34.71 13.10
C SER A 43 -8.82 35.30 14.41
N ALA A 44 -9.82 34.69 15.05
CA ALA A 44 -10.34 35.11 16.35
C ALA A 44 -9.31 34.91 17.46
N ALA A 45 -8.63 33.75 17.49
CA ALA A 45 -7.55 33.45 18.43
C ALA A 45 -6.37 34.42 18.23
N THR A 46 -5.94 34.64 16.98
CA THR A 46 -4.84 35.56 16.66
C THR A 46 -5.19 36.99 17.08
N ARG A 47 -6.41 37.46 16.81
CA ARG A 47 -6.88 38.80 17.21
C ARG A 47 -6.96 38.95 18.73
N ALA A 48 -7.50 37.96 19.44
CA ALA A 48 -7.56 37.98 20.91
C ALA A 48 -6.15 38.03 21.53
N ILE A 49 -5.18 37.35 20.91
CA ILE A 49 -3.78 37.39 21.30
C ILE A 49 -3.18 38.77 21.00
N GLU A 50 -3.36 39.31 19.79
CA GLU A 50 -2.88 40.67 19.44
C GLU A 50 -3.44 41.75 20.39
N GLU A 51 -4.73 41.67 20.74
CA GLU A 51 -5.38 42.57 21.71
C GLU A 51 -4.82 42.40 23.13
N ALA A 52 -4.50 41.18 23.55
CA ALA A 52 -3.85 40.91 24.84
C ALA A 52 -2.41 41.43 24.88
N LEU A 53 -1.66 41.26 23.78
CA LEU A 53 -0.28 41.75 23.60
C LEU A 53 -0.19 43.28 23.61
N ALA A 54 -1.27 43.97 23.20
CA ALA A 54 -1.35 45.43 23.26
C ALA A 54 -1.47 45.99 24.70
N GLN A 55 -1.73 45.14 25.71
CA GLN A 55 -1.84 45.56 27.11
C GLN A 55 -0.46 45.67 27.77
N PRO A 56 -0.08 46.83 28.35
CA PRO A 56 1.24 47.05 28.94
C PRO A 56 1.61 46.13 30.12
N SER A 57 0.61 45.56 30.81
CA SER A 57 0.77 44.61 31.92
C SER A 57 1.15 43.21 31.44
N LEU A 58 0.65 42.78 30.29
CA LEU A 58 0.89 41.46 29.68
C LEU A 58 2.11 41.46 28.75
N ALA A 59 2.46 42.61 28.17
CA ALA A 59 3.65 42.79 27.33
C ALA A 59 5.00 42.55 28.05
N LYS A 60 5.00 42.43 29.40
CA LYS A 60 6.21 42.14 30.20
C LYS A 60 6.45 40.65 30.46
N GLN A 61 5.51 39.77 30.07
CA GLN A 61 5.68 38.32 30.20
C GLN A 61 6.65 37.78 29.16
N ILE A 62 7.24 36.61 29.41
CA ILE A 62 8.23 36.01 28.50
C ILE A 62 7.58 34.97 27.58
N TRP A 63 6.53 34.29 28.05
CA TRP A 63 5.89 33.17 27.36
C TRP A 63 4.37 33.34 27.24
N LEU A 64 3.84 32.96 26.09
CA LEU A 64 2.43 32.72 25.79
C LEU A 64 2.21 31.21 25.83
N HIS A 65 1.30 30.72 26.68
CA HIS A 65 0.96 29.31 26.78
C HIS A 65 -0.31 29.02 26.00
N VAL A 66 -0.25 28.12 25.02
CA VAL A 66 -1.42 27.67 24.25
C VAL A 66 -1.67 26.20 24.62
N VAL A 67 -2.82 25.93 25.22
CA VAL A 67 -3.24 24.59 25.63
C VAL A 67 -4.41 24.15 24.75
N LEU A 68 -4.23 23.04 24.06
CA LEU A 68 -5.31 22.35 23.36
C LEU A 68 -5.73 21.16 24.22
N ASP A 69 -6.90 21.26 24.86
CA ASP A 69 -7.54 20.13 25.55
C ASP A 69 -8.23 19.26 24.51
N LEU A 70 -7.93 17.96 24.48
CA LEU A 70 -8.51 17.02 23.52
C LEU A 70 -9.84 16.41 24.01
N SER A 71 -10.24 16.64 25.28
CA SER A 71 -11.52 16.13 25.81
C SER A 71 -11.96 16.82 27.12
N PRO A 72 -12.87 17.82 27.09
CA PRO A 72 -13.59 18.34 25.92
C PRO A 72 -12.69 19.19 25.02
N VAL A 73 -12.95 19.19 23.70
CA VAL A 73 -12.12 19.93 22.73
C VAL A 73 -12.24 21.43 22.99
N ALA A 74 -11.21 22.03 23.59
CA ALA A 74 -11.16 23.44 23.91
C ALA A 74 -9.76 23.98 23.63
N LEU A 75 -9.71 25.16 23.03
CA LEU A 75 -8.48 25.91 22.86
C LEU A 75 -8.41 26.98 23.94
N THR A 76 -7.40 26.90 24.77
CA THR A 76 -7.20 27.80 25.89
C THR A 76 -5.85 28.50 25.72
N VAL A 77 -5.88 29.82 25.72
CA VAL A 77 -4.67 30.65 25.67
C VAL A 77 -4.46 31.30 27.03
N GLU A 78 -3.28 31.14 27.61
CA GLU A 78 -2.93 31.59 28.96
C GLU A 78 -1.67 32.46 28.96
N MET A 79 -1.73 33.59 29.67
CA MET A 79 -0.61 34.49 29.96
C MET A 79 -0.81 35.16 31.32
N ALA A 80 0.11 35.00 32.27
CA ALA A 80 0.09 35.79 33.52
C ALA A 80 -1.20 35.74 34.38
N GLY A 81 -2.04 34.70 34.25
CA GLY A 81 -3.37 34.67 34.86
C GLY A 81 -4.49 35.31 34.03
N TRP A 82 -4.18 35.87 32.86
CA TRP A 82 -5.13 36.06 31.77
C TRP A 82 -5.34 34.71 31.07
N GLN A 83 -6.60 34.31 30.93
CA GLN A 83 -6.98 33.09 30.25
C GLN A 83 -8.13 33.42 29.31
N HIS A 84 -7.98 33.03 28.04
CA HIS A 84 -9.06 33.12 27.06
C HIS A 84 -9.29 31.72 26.50
N THR A 85 -10.45 31.15 26.86
CA THR A 85 -10.88 29.84 26.34
C THR A 85 -11.86 30.09 25.22
N LEU A 86 -11.49 29.63 24.03
CA LEU A 86 -12.38 29.60 22.88
C LEU A 86 -13.10 28.25 22.91
N PRO A 87 -14.42 28.21 23.23
CA PRO A 87 -15.18 26.98 23.11
C PRO A 87 -15.25 26.62 21.64
N LEU A 88 -14.65 25.49 21.26
CA LEU A 88 -14.82 24.96 19.92
C LEU A 88 -16.25 24.41 19.84
N PRO A 89 -17.05 24.76 18.81
CA PRO A 89 -18.44 24.36 18.73
C PRO A 89 -18.53 22.84 18.86
N SER A 90 -19.30 22.36 19.83
CA SER A 90 -19.68 20.95 19.94
C SER A 90 -20.63 20.64 18.79
N SER A 91 -20.09 20.41 17.60
CA SER A 91 -20.87 19.77 16.55
C SER A 91 -21.22 18.35 17.01
N PRO A 92 -22.43 17.83 16.73
CA PRO A 92 -22.69 16.40 16.79
C PRO A 92 -21.91 15.61 15.71
N ALA A 93 -21.04 16.28 14.94
CA ALA A 93 -20.10 15.67 14.03
C ALA A 93 -18.77 15.35 14.74
N HIS A 94 -18.59 14.08 15.10
CA HIS A 94 -17.27 13.52 15.39
C HIS A 94 -16.40 13.68 14.14
N LEU A 95 -15.52 14.67 14.21
CA LEU A 95 -14.57 15.06 13.18
C LEU A 95 -13.54 13.97 12.93
N ASP A 96 -13.27 13.76 11.64
CA ASP A 96 -12.34 12.83 11.04
C ASP A 96 -10.92 12.96 11.62
N GLN A 97 -10.46 11.95 12.35
CA GLN A 97 -9.03 11.71 12.68
C GLN A 97 -8.24 11.15 11.48
N ASN A 98 -8.66 11.45 10.26
CA ASN A 98 -8.19 10.78 9.04
C ASN A 98 -7.73 11.76 7.95
N THR A 99 -7.20 12.92 8.35
CA THR A 99 -6.29 13.68 7.50
C THR A 99 -4.95 12.95 7.44
N GLN A 100 -4.82 12.04 6.48
CA GLN A 100 -3.50 11.69 5.97
C GLN A 100 -2.77 12.99 5.57
N PRO A 101 -1.48 13.14 5.89
CA PRO A 101 -0.72 14.29 5.41
C PRO A 101 -0.76 14.30 3.89
N ALA A 102 -0.94 15.48 3.30
CA ALA A 102 -0.56 15.68 1.91
C ALA A 102 0.91 15.24 1.75
N PRO A 103 1.28 14.49 0.69
CA PRO A 103 2.67 14.16 0.45
C PRO A 103 3.49 15.46 0.48
N PRO A 104 4.71 15.46 1.05
CA PRO A 104 5.59 16.62 0.95
C PRO A 104 5.70 16.97 -0.54
N GLN A 105 5.39 18.21 -0.89
CA GLN A 105 5.58 18.67 -2.26
C GLN A 105 7.07 18.52 -2.61
N PRO A 106 7.41 18.10 -3.84
CA PRO A 106 8.77 17.77 -4.21
C PRO A 106 9.58 19.06 -4.42
N HIS A 107 10.07 19.66 -3.34
CA HIS A 107 11.05 20.73 -3.41
C HIS A 107 12.13 20.49 -2.36
N GLY A 108 13.31 20.12 -2.87
CA GLY A 108 14.52 19.97 -2.08
C GLY A 108 15.32 18.71 -2.42
N SER A 109 16.48 18.87 -3.02
CA SER A 109 17.39 17.78 -3.42
C SER A 109 18.17 17.24 -2.21
N ILE A 110 18.01 15.95 -1.90
CA ILE A 110 18.86 15.23 -0.94
C ILE A 110 20.33 15.30 -1.42
N PRO A 111 21.32 15.64 -0.56
CA PRO A 111 22.73 15.57 -0.94
C PRO A 111 23.15 14.14 -1.28
N ALA A 112 23.81 14.00 -2.44
CA ALA A 112 24.20 12.77 -3.10
C ALA A 112 24.87 11.70 -2.19
N GLU A 113 24.66 10.44 -2.59
CA GLU A 113 25.36 9.20 -2.26
C GLU A 113 25.77 8.94 -0.79
N VAL A 114 25.15 7.91 -0.20
CA VAL A 114 25.72 7.19 0.96
C VAL A 114 26.15 5.82 0.48
N PRO A 115 27.46 5.51 0.50
CA PRO A 115 27.92 4.14 0.33
C PRO A 115 27.36 3.27 1.47
N ILE A 116 26.65 2.19 1.13
CA ILE A 116 26.01 1.24 2.06
C ILE A 116 27.03 0.62 3.05
N ASP A 117 28.31 0.61 2.69
CA ASP A 117 29.40 0.01 3.48
C ASP A 117 29.84 0.85 4.70
N LYS A 118 29.22 1.99 4.98
CA LYS A 118 29.55 2.85 6.14
C LYS A 118 28.36 3.26 7.01
N ALA A 119 27.29 2.46 7.05
CA ALA A 119 26.33 2.58 8.14
C ALA A 119 27.03 2.18 9.45
N SER A 120 27.46 3.17 10.23
CA SER A 120 28.21 2.97 11.47
C SER A 120 27.31 2.37 12.56
N GLY A 121 27.02 1.06 12.54
CA GLY A 121 26.38 0.33 13.65
C GLY A 121 25.13 0.94 14.27
N LEU A 122 24.42 1.84 13.56
CA LEU A 122 23.25 2.61 13.99
C LEU A 122 22.17 2.38 12.93
N GLY A 123 20.90 2.21 13.32
CA GLY A 123 19.79 2.06 12.35
C GLY A 123 19.70 3.22 11.35
N MET A 124 19.20 2.98 10.13
CA MET A 124 19.19 3.98 9.03
C MET A 124 18.51 5.30 9.41
N GLY A 125 17.45 5.27 10.22
CA GLY A 125 16.78 6.48 10.71
C GLY A 125 17.74 7.39 11.49
N LEU A 126 18.47 6.83 12.44
CA LEU A 126 19.43 7.57 13.25
C LEU A 126 20.70 7.98 12.46
N PHE A 127 21.08 7.16 11.49
CA PHE A 127 22.11 7.53 10.51
C PHE A 127 21.67 8.71 9.63
N LEU A 128 20.41 8.74 9.19
CA LEU A 128 19.82 9.86 8.45
C LEU A 128 19.82 11.13 9.30
N VAL A 129 19.41 11.07 10.57
CA VAL A 129 19.46 12.20 11.51
C VAL A 129 20.87 12.79 11.59
N LYS A 130 21.90 11.94 11.72
CA LYS A 130 23.31 12.37 11.73
C LYS A 130 23.83 12.91 10.40
N LYS A 131 23.20 12.55 9.27
CA LYS A 131 23.58 13.05 7.94
C LYS A 131 22.90 14.40 7.64
N VAL A 132 21.68 14.60 8.11
CA VAL A 132 20.89 15.81 7.82
C VAL A 132 21.11 16.92 8.84
N MET A 133 21.53 16.62 10.07
CA MET A 133 21.89 17.60 11.10
C MET A 133 23.41 17.76 11.21
N ASP A 134 23.88 18.97 11.50
CA ASP A 134 25.32 19.28 11.65
C ASP A 134 25.88 18.80 12.99
N GLU A 135 25.04 18.78 14.03
CA GLU A 135 25.39 18.25 15.35
C GLU A 135 24.22 17.43 15.91
N VAL A 136 24.52 16.26 16.46
CA VAL A 136 23.55 15.38 17.10
C VAL A 136 24.18 14.83 18.37
N ARG A 137 23.63 15.20 19.53
CA ARG A 137 24.01 14.63 20.82
C ARG A 137 22.80 13.98 21.47
N TYR A 138 23.02 12.82 22.04
CA TYR A 138 22.05 12.12 22.87
C TYR A 138 22.67 11.84 24.23
N THR A 139 21.96 12.21 25.29
CA THR A 139 22.37 11.98 26.67
C THR A 139 21.40 10.99 27.31
N PRO A 140 21.80 9.72 27.53
CA PRO A 140 20.95 8.74 28.17
C PRO A 140 20.84 9.00 29.67
N LEU A 141 19.62 9.16 30.15
CA LEU A 141 19.30 9.21 31.58
C LEU A 141 17.88 8.68 31.75
N ALA A 142 17.72 7.57 32.49
CA ALA A 142 16.41 6.96 32.69
C ALA A 142 15.44 7.96 33.34
N GLY A 143 14.31 8.23 32.71
CA GLY A 143 13.34 9.23 33.13
C GLY A 143 13.71 10.69 32.77
N ASP A 144 14.80 10.91 32.03
CA ASP A 144 15.24 12.24 31.57
C ASP A 144 16.17 12.11 30.33
N ASN A 145 15.73 11.36 29.33
CA ASN A 145 16.47 11.23 28.08
C ASN A 145 16.49 12.58 27.36
N ARG A 146 17.66 12.96 26.83
CA ARG A 146 17.81 14.26 26.13
C ARG A 146 18.45 14.12 24.77
N TRP A 147 17.84 14.73 23.77
CA TRP A 147 18.43 14.91 22.46
C TRP A 147 18.73 16.38 22.21
N HIS A 148 19.84 16.64 21.54
CA HIS A 148 20.26 17.96 21.09
C HIS A 148 20.66 17.87 19.63
N LEU A 149 19.90 18.51 18.75
CA LEU A 149 20.12 18.54 17.31
C LEU A 149 20.42 19.97 16.88
N VAL A 150 21.47 20.17 16.08
CA VAL A 150 21.81 21.50 15.54
C VAL A 150 21.90 21.44 14.02
N LYS A 151 21.25 22.39 13.37
CA LYS A 151 21.37 22.66 11.93
C LYS A 151 21.93 24.07 11.74
N LYS A 152 23.07 24.19 11.06
CA LYS A 152 23.64 25.47 10.65
C LYS A 152 22.86 26.00 9.45
N LEU A 153 22.57 27.29 9.48
CA LEU A 153 21.78 28.00 8.50
C LEU A 153 22.69 28.93 7.69
N THR A 154 22.42 29.03 6.39
CA THR A 154 23.09 30.01 5.53
C THR A 154 22.10 31.12 5.24
N ILE A 155 22.33 32.30 5.83
CA ILE A 155 21.44 33.45 5.72
C ILE A 155 22.13 34.51 4.88
N ALA A 156 21.51 34.88 3.75
CA ALA A 156 22.03 35.92 2.87
C ALA A 156 22.02 37.29 3.58
N PRO A 157 23.07 38.12 3.40
CA PRO A 157 23.10 39.45 4.00
C PRO A 157 21.97 40.30 3.44
N SER A 158 21.06 40.77 4.30
CA SER A 158 19.89 41.52 3.87
C SER A 158 20.29 42.87 3.24
N SER A 159 19.64 43.24 2.13
CA SER A 159 19.79 44.55 1.47
C SER A 159 19.20 45.72 2.29
N ARG A 160 18.64 45.44 3.47
CA ARG A 160 18.08 46.40 4.42
C ARG A 160 18.66 46.18 5.83
N SER A 161 19.88 46.65 6.07
CA SER A 161 20.26 47.22 7.38
C SER A 161 21.62 47.95 7.30
N LYS A 162 21.62 49.12 6.66
CA LYS A 162 22.49 50.23 7.09
C LYS A 162 21.63 51.20 7.90
N LYS A 163 21.25 50.80 9.12
CA LYS A 163 20.93 51.68 10.26
C LYS A 163 20.45 50.84 11.44
N THR A 164 21.31 50.74 12.46
CA THR A 164 20.99 50.41 13.86
C THR A 164 19.95 49.29 14.05
N ALA A 165 20.36 48.04 13.91
CA ALA A 165 19.59 46.90 14.40
C ALA A 165 20.27 46.37 15.67
N THR A 166 19.59 46.47 16.82
CA THR A 166 19.84 45.56 17.95
C THR A 166 19.85 44.12 17.43
N PRO A 167 20.78 43.25 17.85
CA PRO A 167 20.76 41.85 17.44
C PRO A 167 19.40 41.25 17.81
N ASP A 168 18.73 40.61 16.85
CA ASP A 168 17.48 39.90 17.12
C ASP A 168 17.78 38.84 18.20
N LEU A 169 16.94 38.78 19.24
CA LEU A 169 17.06 37.79 20.31
C LEU A 169 16.74 36.38 19.78
N PRO A 170 17.28 35.31 20.39
CA PRO A 170 16.91 33.94 20.03
C PRO A 170 15.40 33.74 20.18
N ARG A 171 14.78 33.10 19.18
CA ARG A 171 13.35 32.77 19.23
C ARG A 171 13.20 31.28 19.46
N SER A 172 12.56 30.90 20.56
CA SER A 172 12.38 29.51 20.97
C SER A 172 10.91 29.16 21.11
N ILE A 173 10.48 28.03 20.55
CA ILE A 173 9.13 27.48 20.70
C ILE A 173 9.24 26.18 21.48
N ARG A 174 8.36 25.98 22.46
CA ARG A 174 8.29 24.71 23.19
C ARG A 174 6.99 24.01 22.89
N LEU A 175 7.07 22.73 22.61
CA LEU A 175 5.95 21.86 22.30
C LEU A 175 6.00 20.67 23.24
N ASP A 176 5.02 20.56 24.13
CA ASP A 176 4.84 19.46 25.07
C ASP A 176 3.62 18.64 24.61
N MET A 177 3.86 17.39 24.22
CA MET A 177 2.87 16.49 23.62
C MET A 177 2.83 15.13 24.32
N PRO A 178 1.67 14.47 24.37
CA PRO A 178 1.59 13.08 24.81
C PRO A 178 2.23 12.12 23.78
N VAL A 179 2.84 11.05 24.29
CA VAL A 179 3.51 9.98 23.52
C VAL A 179 2.48 9.24 22.67
N SER A 180 2.41 9.59 21.38
CA SER A 180 1.53 8.97 20.38
C SER A 180 1.97 9.40 18.98
N TYR A 181 1.92 8.48 18.02
CA TYR A 181 2.20 8.79 16.61
C TYR A 181 1.23 9.82 16.02
N GLN A 182 0.03 9.95 16.60
CA GLN A 182 -1.01 10.87 16.11
C GLN A 182 -0.57 12.34 16.16
N HIS A 183 0.35 12.70 17.07
CA HIS A 183 0.78 14.09 17.28
C HIS A 183 2.07 14.46 16.55
N GLN A 184 2.79 13.51 15.93
CA GLN A 184 4.04 13.78 15.22
C GLN A 184 3.89 14.74 14.03
N ASN A 185 2.69 14.81 13.46
CA ASN A 185 2.40 15.70 12.33
C ASN A 185 2.28 17.17 12.75
N VAL A 186 2.03 17.44 14.03
CA VAL A 186 2.01 18.80 14.62
C VAL A 186 3.43 19.33 14.71
N LEU A 187 4.36 18.52 15.22
CA LEU A 187 5.78 18.84 15.32
C LEU A 187 6.37 19.29 13.98
N GLY A 188 6.13 18.51 12.92
CA GLY A 188 6.63 18.83 11.59
C GLY A 188 6.10 20.16 11.05
N ALA A 189 4.82 20.44 11.28
CA ALA A 189 4.21 21.70 10.83
C ALA A 189 4.74 22.92 11.60
N CYS A 190 4.98 22.79 12.91
CA CYS A 190 5.61 23.84 13.70
C CYS A 190 7.05 24.13 13.22
N ILE A 191 7.84 23.08 12.95
CA ILE A 191 9.22 23.23 12.44
C ILE A 191 9.23 23.91 11.07
N GLU A 192 8.39 23.44 10.14
CA GLU A 192 8.27 24.04 8.81
C GLU A 192 7.99 25.54 8.91
N GLN A 193 7.05 25.91 9.78
CA GLN A 193 6.66 27.30 9.92
C GLN A 193 7.74 28.16 10.56
N VAL A 194 8.44 27.67 11.58
CA VAL A 194 9.59 28.36 12.18
C VAL A 194 10.63 28.65 11.10
N VAL A 195 10.99 27.65 10.29
CA VAL A 195 11.99 27.80 9.22
C VAL A 195 11.55 28.81 8.18
N ARG A 196 10.27 28.80 7.77
CA ARG A 196 9.72 29.76 6.79
C ARG A 196 9.70 31.21 7.29
N THR A 197 9.76 31.44 8.60
CA THR A 197 9.78 32.80 9.17
C THR A 197 11.18 33.44 9.21
N ILE A 198 12.24 32.69 8.87
CA ILE A 198 13.61 33.18 8.89
C ILE A 198 13.88 33.98 7.60
N GLU A 199 13.98 35.30 7.72
CA GLU A 199 14.25 36.19 6.58
C GLU A 199 15.66 35.96 5.99
N GLY A 200 15.75 35.86 4.67
CA GLY A 200 17.03 35.72 3.97
C GLY A 200 17.65 34.32 4.01
N LEU A 201 16.95 33.32 4.54
CA LEU A 201 17.41 31.93 4.55
C LEU A 201 17.46 31.35 3.13
N GLU A 202 18.61 30.80 2.73
CA GLU A 202 18.74 30.07 1.47
C GLU A 202 18.22 28.63 1.63
N GLN A 203 17.64 28.04 0.58
CA GLN A 203 17.15 26.65 0.56
C GLN A 203 16.12 26.34 1.67
N VAL A 204 15.15 27.24 1.88
CA VAL A 204 14.14 27.15 2.95
C VAL A 204 13.42 25.79 2.98
N ASP A 205 12.98 25.28 1.83
CA ASP A 205 12.23 24.01 1.76
C ASP A 205 13.12 22.79 2.11
N ASP A 206 14.37 22.77 1.66
CA ASP A 206 15.35 21.73 2.02
C ASP A 206 15.62 21.69 3.53
N ILE A 207 15.84 22.87 4.13
CA ILE A 207 16.13 23.00 5.56
C ILE A 207 14.90 22.61 6.38
N ALA A 208 13.71 23.05 5.99
CA ALA A 208 12.46 22.69 6.65
C ALA A 208 12.26 21.17 6.62
N TYR A 209 12.42 20.55 5.46
CA TYR A 209 12.26 19.12 5.28
C TYR A 209 13.29 18.31 6.08
N GLN A 210 14.58 18.63 5.96
CA GLN A 210 15.66 17.92 6.67
C GLN A 210 15.48 17.99 8.19
N THR A 211 15.11 19.17 8.69
CA THR A 211 14.90 19.41 10.12
C THR A 211 13.63 18.68 10.60
N GLN A 212 12.55 18.70 9.82
CA GLN A 212 11.33 17.96 10.13
C GLN A 212 11.59 16.45 10.20
N LEU A 213 12.29 15.91 9.19
CA LEU A 213 12.63 14.50 9.14
C LEU A 213 13.44 14.07 10.37
N ALA A 214 14.45 14.87 10.73
CA ALA A 214 15.28 14.59 11.90
C ALA A 214 14.48 14.59 13.21
N ALA A 215 13.62 15.58 13.40
CA ALA A 215 12.80 15.70 14.61
C ALA A 215 11.73 14.61 14.71
N GLN A 216 11.10 14.26 13.58
CA GLN A 216 10.12 13.17 13.53
C GLN A 216 10.77 11.82 13.83
N GLU A 217 11.94 11.55 13.26
CA GLU A 217 12.68 10.32 13.51
C GLU A 217 13.11 10.21 14.98
N VAL A 218 13.60 11.30 15.59
CA VAL A 218 13.89 11.33 17.04
C VAL A 218 12.62 11.09 17.85
N SER A 219 11.50 11.70 17.48
CA SER A 219 10.22 11.48 18.16
C SER A 219 9.76 10.03 18.06
N THR A 220 9.87 9.40 16.88
CA THR A 220 9.51 7.98 16.67
C THR A 220 10.36 7.09 17.56
N ASN A 221 11.68 7.30 17.56
CA ASN A 221 12.57 6.53 18.40
C ASN A 221 12.24 6.71 19.91
N ILE A 222 11.87 7.92 20.37
CA ILE A 222 11.41 8.14 21.76
C ILE A 222 10.14 7.33 22.05
N ILE A 223 9.14 7.37 21.18
CA ILE A 223 7.89 6.62 21.36
C ILE A 223 8.19 5.11 21.43
N ASP A 224 8.97 4.60 20.48
CA ASP A 224 9.19 3.17 20.29
C ASP A 224 10.09 2.58 21.39
N HIS A 225 11.10 3.33 21.84
CA HIS A 225 12.17 2.77 22.66
C HIS A 225 12.25 3.33 24.08
N ALA A 226 11.91 4.60 24.30
CA ALA A 226 11.95 5.18 25.65
C ALA A 226 10.71 4.82 26.46
N TYR A 227 9.56 4.67 25.79
CA TYR A 227 8.27 4.40 26.40
C TYR A 227 7.76 2.96 26.20
N ASP A 228 8.10 2.27 25.10
CA ASP A 228 7.73 0.86 24.86
C ASP A 228 6.23 0.59 25.09
N GLY A 229 5.38 1.50 24.58
CA GLY A 229 3.92 1.43 24.74
C GLY A 229 3.36 1.97 26.06
N GLU A 230 4.19 2.45 27.00
CA GLU A 230 3.75 3.19 28.18
C GLU A 230 3.29 4.62 27.83
N ALA A 231 2.29 5.13 28.55
CA ALA A 231 1.85 6.52 28.40
C ALA A 231 2.89 7.50 28.98
N GLY A 232 3.08 8.63 28.31
CA GLY A 232 4.02 9.66 28.75
C GLY A 232 3.94 10.94 27.94
N ARG A 233 4.95 11.81 28.09
CA ARG A 233 5.02 13.11 27.41
C ARG A 233 6.42 13.40 26.88
N ILE A 234 6.47 14.01 25.69
CA ILE A 234 7.69 14.43 25.02
C ILE A 234 7.69 15.96 24.98
N LEU A 235 8.71 16.58 25.56
CA LEU A 235 8.96 18.01 25.45
C LEU A 235 9.97 18.24 24.32
N MET A 236 9.63 19.11 23.38
CA MET A 236 10.52 19.55 22.31
C MET A 236 10.65 21.08 22.30
N GLU A 237 11.87 21.59 22.28
CA GLU A 237 12.19 23.02 22.20
C GLU A 237 12.94 23.30 20.89
N ILE A 238 12.35 24.14 20.04
CA ILE A 238 12.89 24.54 18.75
C ILE A 238 13.38 25.98 18.87
N THR A 239 14.69 26.20 18.79
CA THR A 239 15.32 27.51 18.97
C THR A 239 16.05 27.96 17.72
N PHE A 240 15.69 29.13 17.19
CA PHE A 240 16.47 29.83 16.19
C PHE A 240 17.42 30.82 16.86
N ASP A 241 18.73 30.63 16.66
CA ASP A 241 19.80 31.50 17.12
C ASP A 241 20.32 32.33 15.93
N PRO A 242 19.90 33.61 15.81
CA PRO A 242 20.28 34.46 14.67
C PRO A 242 21.75 34.88 14.70
N ILE A 243 22.40 34.91 15.87
CA ILE A 243 23.82 35.28 16.01
C ILE A 243 24.69 34.11 15.54
N GLY A 244 24.35 32.89 15.99
CA GLY A 244 25.04 31.67 15.58
C GLY A 244 24.63 31.14 14.21
N GLN A 245 23.65 31.76 13.55
CA GLN A 245 22.98 31.29 12.33
C GLN A 245 22.67 29.79 12.41
N ARG A 246 21.96 29.37 13.45
CA ARG A 246 21.66 27.95 13.67
C ARG A 246 20.24 27.74 14.19
N LEU A 247 19.67 26.62 13.81
CA LEU A 247 18.44 26.08 14.35
C LEU A 247 18.78 24.91 15.27
N VAL A 248 18.30 24.96 16.50
CA VAL A 248 18.54 23.97 17.54
C VAL A 248 17.21 23.31 17.89
N ILE A 249 17.20 21.97 17.96
CA ILE A 249 16.06 21.20 18.46
C ILE A 249 16.54 20.38 19.64
N ASP A 250 16.04 20.75 20.81
CA ASP A 250 16.24 20.00 22.04
C ASP A 250 15.00 19.17 22.34
N SER A 251 15.17 17.89 22.69
CA SER A 251 14.07 17.08 23.21
C SER A 251 14.40 16.52 24.58
N ARG A 252 13.35 16.38 25.39
CA ARG A 252 13.41 15.79 26.73
C ARG A 252 12.20 14.90 26.93
N ASP A 253 12.44 13.67 27.39
CA ASP A 253 11.37 12.73 27.73
C ASP A 253 11.59 12.08 29.10
N GLN A 254 10.52 11.50 29.62
CA GLN A 254 10.48 10.81 30.91
C GLN A 254 10.38 9.28 30.77
N GLY A 255 10.76 8.74 29.61
CA GLY A 255 10.76 7.30 29.37
C GLY A 255 11.70 6.58 30.33
N ARG A 256 11.27 5.44 30.89
CA ARG A 256 12.06 4.66 31.85
C ARG A 256 13.25 3.98 31.18
N ASN A 257 13.15 3.70 29.89
CA ASN A 257 14.19 3.06 29.11
C ASN A 257 15.16 4.11 28.55
N THR A 258 16.44 3.75 28.48
CA THR A 258 17.47 4.56 27.82
C THR A 258 17.82 3.93 26.48
N PHE A 259 18.19 4.75 25.51
CA PHE A 259 18.49 4.29 24.17
C PHE A 259 19.88 3.65 24.12
N VAL A 260 19.95 2.37 23.79
CA VAL A 260 21.19 1.81 23.25
C VAL A 260 21.16 2.04 21.74
N LEU A 261 21.70 3.17 21.30
CA LEU A 261 21.58 3.63 19.91
C LEU A 261 22.06 2.59 18.87
N THR A 262 22.99 1.72 19.25
CA THR A 262 23.53 0.64 18.40
C THR A 262 22.62 -0.58 18.26
N ASP A 263 21.65 -0.74 19.17
CA ASP A 263 20.80 -1.93 19.24
C ASP A 263 19.40 -1.68 18.64
N ILE A 264 19.11 -0.43 18.27
CA ILE A 264 17.84 -0.01 17.66
C ILE A 264 17.72 -0.64 16.26
N PRO A 265 16.80 -1.59 16.04
CA PRO A 265 16.60 -2.21 14.74
C PRO A 265 16.04 -1.20 13.75
N ASP A 266 16.56 -1.25 12.53
CA ASP A 266 16.18 -0.35 11.45
C ASP A 266 14.72 -0.62 10.99
N PRO A 267 13.81 0.38 11.02
CA PRO A 267 12.43 0.20 10.57
C PRO A 267 12.32 -0.04 9.07
N PHE A 268 13.32 0.36 8.28
CA PHE A 268 13.39 0.14 6.83
C PHE A 268 14.05 -1.19 6.46
N PHE A 269 14.85 -1.75 7.37
CA PHE A 269 15.50 -3.06 7.23
C PHE A 269 15.44 -3.81 8.58
N PRO A 270 14.34 -4.50 8.90
CA PRO A 270 14.21 -5.30 10.13
C PRO A 270 15.09 -6.57 10.09
N GLY A 271 16.41 -6.40 9.97
CA GLY A 271 17.30 -7.42 9.45
C GLY A 271 18.72 -7.46 10.02
N GLN A 272 19.11 -6.61 10.97
CA GLN A 272 20.44 -6.75 11.60
C GLN A 272 20.46 -7.03 13.11
N THR A 273 19.31 -7.00 13.80
CA THR A 273 19.17 -7.59 15.16
C THR A 273 17.91 -8.45 15.35
N ALA A 274 17.05 -8.60 14.34
CA ALA A 274 15.90 -9.52 14.34
C ALA A 274 16.19 -10.80 13.54
N SER A 275 17.31 -11.47 13.81
CA SER A 275 17.68 -12.70 13.12
C SER A 275 16.86 -13.90 13.60
N GLY A 276 15.77 -14.22 12.91
CA GLY A 276 15.15 -15.55 12.95
C GLY A 276 13.73 -15.69 12.40
N GLY A 277 12.82 -14.75 12.72
CA GLY A 277 11.38 -14.94 12.49
C GLY A 277 10.81 -14.37 11.19
N PHE A 278 11.06 -13.08 10.91
CA PHE A 278 10.38 -12.35 9.83
C PHE A 278 10.84 -12.74 8.42
N LEU A 279 12.16 -12.87 8.22
CA LEU A 279 12.72 -13.36 6.96
C LEU A 279 12.29 -14.81 6.67
N SER A 280 12.21 -15.63 7.71
CA SER A 280 11.75 -17.03 7.62
C SER A 280 10.29 -17.12 7.19
N GLY A 281 9.39 -16.32 7.80
CA GLY A 281 7.97 -16.29 7.45
C GLY A 281 7.67 -15.79 6.04
N SER A 282 8.35 -14.72 5.59
CA SER A 282 8.17 -14.17 4.24
C SER A 282 8.74 -15.09 3.16
N LEU A 283 9.90 -15.70 3.41
CA LEU A 283 10.51 -16.69 2.52
C LEU A 283 9.65 -17.96 2.43
N LEU A 284 9.10 -18.43 3.56
CA LEU A 284 8.16 -19.54 3.60
C LEU A 284 6.94 -19.26 2.72
N LEU A 285 6.36 -18.06 2.81
CA LEU A 285 5.22 -17.66 1.98
C LEU A 285 5.60 -17.67 0.49
N LEU A 286 6.77 -17.16 0.13
CA LEU A 286 7.24 -17.14 -1.26
C LEU A 286 7.39 -18.56 -1.81
N ILE A 287 8.11 -19.44 -1.09
CA ILE A 287 8.29 -20.85 -1.48
C ILE A 287 6.93 -21.55 -1.57
N SER A 288 6.06 -21.32 -0.59
CA SER A 288 4.71 -21.86 -0.56
C SER A 288 3.91 -21.44 -1.79
N MET A 289 3.96 -20.16 -2.19
CA MET A 289 3.26 -19.66 -3.38
C MET A 289 3.78 -20.30 -4.67
N THR A 290 5.09 -20.53 -4.79
CA THR A 290 5.67 -21.25 -5.93
C THR A 290 5.13 -22.68 -6.01
N ILE A 291 5.09 -23.40 -4.89
CA ILE A 291 4.55 -24.76 -4.82
C ILE A 291 3.06 -24.77 -5.17
N VAL A 292 2.28 -23.83 -4.62
CA VAL A 292 0.85 -23.68 -4.89
C VAL A 292 0.58 -23.45 -6.37
N ASN A 293 1.32 -22.55 -7.01
CA ASN A 293 1.17 -22.27 -8.44
C ASN A 293 1.55 -23.49 -9.29
N GLY A 294 2.62 -24.21 -8.94
CA GLY A 294 3.00 -25.46 -9.59
C GLY A 294 1.90 -26.54 -9.47
N GLY A 295 1.32 -26.71 -8.28
CA GLY A 295 0.20 -27.63 -8.04
C GLY A 295 -1.07 -27.24 -8.81
N ASN A 296 -1.37 -25.95 -8.91
CA ASN A 296 -2.50 -25.44 -9.70
C ASN A 296 -2.31 -25.70 -11.19
N TYR A 297 -1.08 -25.58 -11.68
CA TYR A 297 -0.75 -25.93 -13.06
C TYR A 297 -0.89 -27.44 -13.30
N LEU A 298 -0.33 -28.26 -12.39
CA LEU A 298 -0.41 -29.71 -12.44
C LEU A 298 -1.86 -30.21 -12.43
N PHE A 299 -2.73 -29.62 -11.61
CA PHE A 299 -4.16 -29.93 -11.60
C PHE A 299 -4.80 -29.78 -12.98
N ASN A 300 -4.57 -28.64 -13.64
CA ASN A 300 -5.11 -28.40 -14.98
C ASN A 300 -4.51 -29.34 -16.02
N LEU A 301 -3.21 -29.64 -15.91
CA LEU A 301 -2.51 -30.55 -16.82
C LEU A 301 -3.08 -31.97 -16.77
N VAL A 302 -3.19 -32.54 -15.56
CA VAL A 302 -3.70 -33.89 -15.35
C VAL A 302 -5.14 -34.01 -15.85
N LEU A 303 -6.00 -33.06 -15.47
CA LEU A 303 -7.40 -33.08 -15.86
C LEU A 303 -7.60 -32.78 -17.35
N GLY A 304 -6.76 -31.97 -17.97
CA GLY A 304 -6.74 -31.80 -19.42
C GLY A 304 -6.47 -33.11 -20.15
N ARG A 305 -5.47 -33.88 -19.72
CA ARG A 305 -5.15 -35.19 -20.31
C ARG A 305 -6.27 -36.21 -20.10
N TRP A 306 -6.89 -36.25 -18.92
CA TRP A 306 -7.87 -37.28 -18.55
C TRP A 306 -9.28 -37.02 -19.07
N LEU A 307 -9.71 -35.76 -19.12
CA LEU A 307 -11.06 -35.39 -19.56
C LEU A 307 -11.18 -35.25 -21.09
N GLY A 308 -10.05 -34.97 -21.76
CA GLY A 308 -10.02 -34.62 -23.18
C GLY A 308 -10.57 -33.21 -23.46
N PRO A 309 -10.44 -32.70 -24.70
CA PRO A 309 -10.71 -31.30 -25.02
C PRO A 309 -12.11 -30.81 -24.62
N ALA A 310 -13.17 -31.52 -25.02
CA ALA A 310 -14.54 -31.07 -24.81
C ALA A 310 -14.93 -30.91 -23.33
N ALA A 311 -14.57 -31.88 -22.48
CA ALA A 311 -14.84 -31.80 -21.04
C ALA A 311 -13.85 -30.88 -20.32
N PHE A 312 -12.60 -30.77 -20.80
CA PHE A 312 -11.64 -29.81 -20.29
C PHE A 312 -12.05 -28.36 -20.57
N ALA A 313 -12.75 -28.07 -21.66
CA ALA A 313 -13.38 -26.77 -21.91
C ALA A 313 -14.39 -26.39 -20.84
N GLU A 314 -15.25 -27.33 -20.42
CA GLU A 314 -16.22 -27.09 -19.35
C GLU A 314 -15.51 -26.84 -18.02
N LEU A 315 -14.50 -27.64 -17.67
CA LEU A 315 -13.69 -27.41 -16.47
C LEU A 315 -12.96 -26.06 -16.51
N SER A 316 -12.34 -25.74 -17.64
CA SER A 316 -11.59 -24.50 -17.82
C SER A 316 -12.48 -23.27 -17.68
N LEU A 317 -13.72 -23.32 -18.20
CA LEU A 317 -14.72 -22.28 -17.96
C LEU A 317 -14.96 -22.06 -16.47
N ILE A 318 -15.19 -23.15 -15.70
CA ILE A 318 -15.46 -23.07 -14.26
C ILE A 318 -14.23 -22.54 -13.50
N VAL A 319 -13.02 -22.98 -13.86
CA VAL A 319 -11.77 -22.45 -13.31
C VAL A 319 -11.63 -20.96 -13.63
N THR A 320 -11.92 -20.53 -14.85
CA THR A 320 -11.88 -19.11 -15.24
C THR A 320 -12.92 -18.29 -14.48
N LEU A 321 -14.14 -18.80 -14.29
CA LEU A 321 -15.15 -18.14 -13.44
C LEU A 321 -14.71 -18.06 -11.99
N MET A 322 -14.08 -19.11 -11.46
CA MET A 322 -13.46 -19.07 -10.12
C MET A 322 -12.38 -17.99 -10.06
N LEU A 323 -11.54 -17.83 -11.09
CA LEU A 323 -10.53 -16.76 -11.14
C LEU A 323 -11.15 -15.37 -11.15
N VAL A 324 -12.25 -15.16 -11.88
CA VAL A 324 -13.01 -13.90 -11.83
C VAL A 324 -13.50 -13.61 -10.41
N ILE A 325 -14.07 -14.62 -9.75
CA ILE A 325 -14.56 -14.53 -8.37
C ILE A 325 -13.42 -14.29 -7.37
N THR A 326 -12.26 -14.91 -7.60
CA THR A 326 -11.04 -14.75 -6.79
C THR A 326 -10.63 -13.30 -6.67
N LEU A 327 -10.88 -12.46 -7.67
CA LEU A 327 -10.53 -11.04 -7.62
C LEU A 327 -11.42 -10.23 -6.68
N ILE A 328 -12.70 -10.58 -6.60
CA ILE A 328 -13.61 -10.00 -5.61
C ILE A 328 -13.08 -10.33 -4.21
N THR A 329 -12.71 -11.61 -4.00
CA THR A 329 -12.10 -12.07 -2.75
C THR A 329 -10.75 -11.41 -2.47
N ALA A 330 -9.90 -11.22 -3.49
CA ALA A 330 -8.59 -10.58 -3.36
C ALA A 330 -8.71 -9.09 -3.00
N THR A 331 -9.75 -8.41 -3.49
CA THR A 331 -10.09 -7.04 -3.06
C THR A 331 -10.38 -7.02 -1.57
N VAL A 332 -11.26 -7.92 -1.11
CA VAL A 332 -11.62 -8.06 0.31
C VAL A 332 -10.40 -8.41 1.16
N GLN A 333 -9.56 -9.35 0.70
CA GLN A 333 -8.32 -9.75 1.36
C GLN A 333 -7.35 -8.58 1.51
N THR A 334 -7.12 -7.81 0.44
CA THR A 334 -6.21 -6.66 0.43
C THR A 334 -6.70 -5.55 1.37
N VAL A 335 -8.00 -5.29 1.36
CA VAL A 335 -8.65 -4.32 2.25
C VAL A 335 -8.52 -4.78 3.70
N ALA A 336 -8.87 -6.03 4.00
CA ALA A 336 -8.71 -6.61 5.33
C ALA A 336 -7.26 -6.55 5.81
N ALA A 337 -6.29 -6.89 4.95
CA ALA A 337 -4.87 -6.84 5.27
C ALA A 337 -4.38 -5.44 5.61
N LYS A 338 -4.77 -4.43 4.82
CA LYS A 338 -4.37 -3.04 5.08
C LYS A 338 -4.87 -2.56 6.44
N PHE A 339 -6.18 -2.68 6.70
CA PHE A 339 -6.76 -2.16 7.94
C PHE A 339 -6.37 -3.01 9.16
N ALA A 340 -6.19 -4.32 8.99
CA ALA A 340 -5.64 -5.17 10.05
C ALA A 340 -4.19 -4.83 10.38
N ALA A 341 -3.35 -4.50 9.39
CA ALA A 341 -1.97 -4.07 9.63
C ALA A 341 -1.90 -2.76 10.42
N ILE A 342 -2.76 -1.79 10.09
CA ILE A 342 -2.84 -0.51 10.82
C ILE A 342 -3.23 -0.78 12.29
N HIS A 343 -4.34 -1.49 12.52
CA HIS A 343 -4.81 -1.75 13.88
C HIS A 343 -3.88 -2.67 14.68
N ALA A 344 -3.20 -3.61 14.02
CA ALA A 344 -2.21 -4.47 14.69
C ALA A 344 -0.94 -3.71 15.06
N ALA A 345 -0.52 -2.72 14.26
CA ALA A 345 0.60 -1.84 14.62
C ALA A 345 0.28 -0.99 15.86
N ASP A 346 -0.98 -0.60 16.03
CA ASP A 346 -1.47 0.15 17.20
C ASP A 346 -1.77 -0.76 18.43
N GLY A 347 -1.60 -2.09 18.31
CA GLY A 347 -1.96 -3.05 19.36
C GLY A 347 -3.47 -3.18 19.62
N ASP A 348 -4.32 -2.67 18.73
CA ASP A 348 -5.78 -2.64 18.88
C ASP A 348 -6.43 -3.92 18.31
N ASP A 349 -6.26 -5.02 19.04
CA ASP A 349 -6.88 -6.31 18.72
C ASP A 349 -8.42 -6.24 18.67
N GLN A 350 -9.01 -5.27 19.39
CA GLN A 350 -10.45 -5.03 19.39
C GLN A 350 -10.94 -4.46 18.06
N ALA A 351 -10.20 -3.53 17.46
CA ALA A 351 -10.47 -3.02 16.12
C ALA A 351 -10.27 -4.11 15.06
N VAL A 352 -9.23 -4.94 15.16
CA VAL A 352 -9.02 -6.09 14.26
C VAL A 352 -10.20 -7.07 14.33
N ALA A 353 -10.67 -7.40 15.53
CA ALA A 353 -11.83 -8.28 15.71
C ALA A 353 -13.12 -7.69 15.12
N SER A 354 -13.33 -6.39 15.30
CA SER A 354 -14.50 -5.65 14.82
C SER A 354 -14.50 -5.53 13.29
N LEU A 355 -13.34 -5.22 12.69
CA LEU A 355 -13.09 -5.23 11.25
C LEU A 355 -13.40 -6.59 10.64
N ARG A 356 -12.80 -7.64 11.20
CA ARG A 356 -12.98 -9.03 10.76
C ARG A 356 -14.45 -9.43 10.78
N SER A 357 -15.14 -9.19 11.90
CA SER A 357 -16.56 -9.56 12.07
C SER A 357 -17.45 -8.86 11.05
N TRP A 358 -17.26 -7.55 10.85
CA TRP A 358 -18.02 -6.77 9.90
C TRP A 358 -17.78 -7.22 8.44
N LEU A 359 -16.51 -7.36 8.04
CA LEU A 359 -16.16 -7.83 6.70
C LEU A 359 -16.64 -9.27 6.46
N THR A 360 -16.55 -10.14 7.46
CA THR A 360 -17.06 -11.52 7.37
C THR A 360 -18.57 -11.54 7.17
N GLY A 361 -19.32 -10.71 7.91
CA GLY A 361 -20.77 -10.59 7.72
C GLY A 361 -21.15 -10.21 6.28
N TRP A 362 -20.48 -9.20 5.71
CA TRP A 362 -20.66 -8.82 4.31
C TRP A 362 -20.19 -9.89 3.34
N ALA A 363 -19.09 -10.57 3.62
CA ALA A 363 -18.58 -11.67 2.81
C ALA A 363 -19.58 -12.83 2.72
N TRP A 364 -20.24 -13.18 3.81
CA TRP A 364 -21.32 -14.17 3.82
C TRP A 364 -22.53 -13.70 3.01
N ILE A 365 -23.01 -12.47 3.23
CA ILE A 365 -24.15 -11.92 2.49
C ILE A 365 -23.86 -11.87 0.98
N ALA A 366 -22.69 -11.35 0.60
CA ALA A 366 -22.26 -11.28 -0.79
C ALA A 366 -22.07 -12.68 -1.40
N GLY A 367 -21.50 -13.61 -0.65
CA GLY A 367 -21.30 -14.99 -1.09
C GLY A 367 -22.62 -15.75 -1.29
N LEU A 368 -23.56 -15.64 -0.35
CA LEU A 368 -24.91 -16.23 -0.50
C LEU A 368 -25.69 -15.56 -1.63
N GLY A 369 -25.65 -14.23 -1.71
CA GLY A 369 -26.34 -13.48 -2.76
C GLY A 369 -25.81 -13.85 -4.14
N MET A 370 -24.48 -13.94 -4.30
CA MET A 370 -23.87 -14.33 -5.57
C MET A 370 -24.11 -15.81 -5.90
N ALA A 371 -24.07 -16.70 -4.90
CA ALA A 371 -24.41 -18.11 -5.10
C ALA A 371 -25.85 -18.27 -5.57
N LEU A 372 -26.81 -17.58 -4.94
CA LEU A 372 -28.20 -17.58 -5.35
C LEU A 372 -28.37 -17.03 -6.77
N ALA A 373 -27.73 -15.90 -7.08
CA ALA A 373 -27.78 -15.30 -8.41
C ALA A 373 -27.27 -16.26 -9.49
N ILE A 374 -26.15 -16.94 -9.26
CA ILE A 374 -25.59 -17.89 -10.22
C ILE A 374 -26.44 -19.16 -10.32
N ILE A 375 -27.02 -19.67 -9.22
CA ILE A 375 -27.94 -20.83 -9.26
C ILE A 375 -29.15 -20.50 -10.13
N VAL A 376 -29.76 -19.33 -9.94
CA VAL A 376 -30.91 -18.88 -10.75
C VAL A 376 -30.50 -18.68 -12.22
N ALA A 377 -29.31 -18.11 -12.46
CA ALA A 377 -28.78 -17.92 -13.80
C ALA A 377 -28.20 -19.20 -14.44
N ALA A 378 -28.06 -20.31 -13.71
CA ALA A 378 -27.32 -21.49 -14.16
C ALA A 378 -27.87 -22.11 -15.47
N PRO A 379 -29.21 -22.22 -15.69
CA PRO A 379 -29.73 -22.70 -16.97
C PRO A 379 -29.37 -21.78 -18.14
N TRP A 380 -29.45 -20.46 -17.92
CA TRP A 380 -29.07 -19.47 -18.92
C TRP A 380 -27.56 -19.50 -19.19
N LEU A 381 -26.73 -19.57 -18.16
CA LEU A 381 -25.27 -19.69 -18.28
C LEU A 381 -24.87 -20.97 -19.01
N ALA A 382 -25.51 -22.09 -18.70
CA ALA A 382 -25.24 -23.36 -19.37
C ALA A 382 -25.60 -23.32 -20.85
N ALA A 383 -26.75 -22.73 -21.20
CA ALA A 383 -27.14 -22.51 -22.59
C ALA A 383 -26.20 -21.53 -23.30
N PHE A 384 -25.81 -20.44 -22.62
CA PHE A 384 -24.91 -19.43 -23.16
C PHE A 384 -23.53 -20.05 -23.48
N PHE A 385 -22.91 -20.77 -22.55
CA PHE A 385 -21.57 -21.35 -22.72
C PHE A 385 -21.56 -22.75 -23.35
N GLN A 386 -22.68 -23.22 -23.90
CA GLN A 386 -22.80 -24.55 -24.51
C GLN A 386 -22.31 -25.68 -23.56
N MET A 387 -22.76 -25.64 -22.31
CA MET A 387 -22.43 -26.63 -21.29
C MET A 387 -23.40 -27.80 -21.36
N ARG A 388 -22.90 -29.03 -21.19
CA ARG A 388 -23.75 -30.24 -21.14
C ARG A 388 -24.62 -30.31 -19.89
N SER A 389 -24.24 -29.61 -18.82
CA SER A 389 -24.92 -29.66 -17.53
C SER A 389 -24.81 -28.35 -16.77
N VAL A 390 -25.83 -28.06 -15.95
CA VAL A 390 -25.85 -26.92 -15.01
C VAL A 390 -25.08 -27.21 -13.72
N TRP A 391 -24.86 -28.48 -13.39
CA TRP A 391 -24.29 -28.91 -12.11
C TRP A 391 -22.90 -28.33 -11.80
N PRO A 392 -21.96 -28.19 -12.76
CA PRO A 392 -20.68 -27.54 -12.49
C PRO A 392 -20.81 -26.13 -11.88
N PHE A 393 -21.79 -25.33 -12.35
CA PHE A 393 -22.04 -24.02 -11.75
C PHE A 393 -22.55 -24.15 -10.32
N VAL A 394 -23.57 -24.99 -10.10
CA VAL A 394 -24.18 -25.20 -8.78
C VAL A 394 -23.15 -25.71 -7.76
N ILE A 395 -22.35 -26.71 -8.14
CA ILE A 395 -21.31 -27.29 -7.27
C ILE A 395 -20.28 -26.24 -6.89
N LEU A 396 -19.80 -25.42 -7.83
CA LEU A 396 -18.86 -24.33 -7.52
C LEU A 396 -19.47 -23.35 -6.51
N VAL A 397 -20.71 -22.91 -6.76
CA VAL A 397 -21.24 -21.76 -6.05
C VAL A 397 -21.70 -22.02 -4.63
N VAL A 398 -21.99 -23.27 -4.28
CA VAL A 398 -22.26 -23.68 -2.90
C VAL A 398 -21.09 -23.37 -1.96
N GLY A 399 -19.85 -23.35 -2.47
CA GLY A 399 -18.66 -23.01 -1.68
C GLY A 399 -18.35 -21.51 -1.60
N LEU A 400 -19.03 -20.64 -2.36
CA LEU A 400 -18.70 -19.21 -2.42
C LEU A 400 -18.83 -18.44 -1.10
N PRO A 401 -19.83 -18.69 -0.24
CA PRO A 401 -19.88 -18.03 1.06
C PRO A 401 -18.62 -18.29 1.89
N LEU A 402 -18.12 -19.52 1.88
CA LEU A 402 -16.87 -19.89 2.54
C LEU A 402 -15.67 -19.26 1.86
N TYR A 403 -15.66 -19.24 0.52
CA TYR A 403 -14.59 -18.64 -0.27
C TYR A 403 -14.43 -17.13 -0.03
N PHE A 404 -15.52 -16.40 0.18
CA PHE A 404 -15.45 -14.99 0.53
C PHE A 404 -15.05 -14.77 1.98
N ALA A 405 -15.61 -15.56 2.91
CA ALA A 405 -15.26 -15.48 4.32
C ALA A 405 -13.76 -15.77 4.57
N GLN A 406 -13.17 -16.74 3.88
CA GLN A 406 -11.74 -17.03 4.00
C GLN A 406 -10.85 -15.90 3.43
N GLY A 407 -11.33 -15.11 2.46
CA GLY A 407 -10.60 -13.94 1.96
C GLY A 407 -10.39 -12.89 3.06
N VAL A 408 -11.39 -12.67 3.90
CA VAL A 408 -11.28 -11.82 5.10
C VAL A 408 -10.24 -12.41 6.06
N ASP A 409 -10.36 -13.68 6.39
CA ASP A 409 -9.47 -14.35 7.35
C ASP A 409 -8.00 -14.37 6.87
N ARG A 410 -7.75 -14.66 5.58
CA ARG A 410 -6.42 -14.53 4.95
C ARG A 410 -5.90 -13.09 5.01
N GLY A 411 -6.79 -12.10 4.83
CA GLY A 411 -6.44 -10.69 4.94
C GLY A 411 -5.99 -10.33 6.35
N ILE A 412 -6.71 -10.77 7.39
CA ILE A 412 -6.29 -10.56 8.78
C ILE A 412 -4.93 -11.22 9.06
N LEU A 413 -4.72 -12.47 8.64
CA LEU A 413 -3.43 -13.15 8.79
C LEU A 413 -2.29 -12.40 8.09
N GLN A 414 -2.55 -11.88 6.88
CA GLN A 414 -1.60 -11.09 6.11
C GLN A 414 -1.28 -9.74 6.79
N GLY A 415 -2.29 -9.05 7.32
CA GLY A 415 -2.12 -7.77 8.02
C GLY A 415 -1.38 -7.90 9.35
N GLN A 416 -1.61 -8.97 10.10
CA GLN A 416 -0.90 -9.30 11.34
C GLN A 416 0.48 -9.95 11.09
N ILE A 417 0.96 -10.04 9.85
CA ILE A 417 2.26 -10.64 9.49
C ILE A 417 2.36 -12.13 9.92
N ARG A 418 1.21 -12.81 10.05
CA ARG A 418 1.14 -14.24 10.40
C ARG A 418 1.29 -15.10 9.13
N PHE A 419 2.47 -15.07 8.52
CA PHE A 419 2.72 -15.72 7.23
C PHE A 419 2.68 -17.26 7.26
N THR A 420 2.99 -17.89 8.40
CA THR A 420 2.92 -19.35 8.54
C THR A 420 1.50 -19.90 8.33
N PRO A 421 0.47 -19.49 9.10
CA PRO A 421 -0.90 -19.94 8.87
C PRO A 421 -1.45 -19.47 7.51
N LEU A 422 -1.03 -18.30 7.02
CA LEU A 422 -1.37 -17.84 5.68
C LEU A 422 -0.87 -18.82 4.61
N SER A 423 0.40 -19.22 4.68
CA SER A 423 1.02 -20.19 3.76
C SER A 423 0.30 -21.54 3.80
N PHE A 424 0.01 -22.06 5.00
CA PHE A 424 -0.75 -23.30 5.14
C PHE A 424 -2.15 -23.20 4.55
N SER A 425 -2.81 -22.04 4.62
CA SER A 425 -4.12 -21.87 3.99
C SER A 425 -4.05 -21.99 2.46
N TYR A 426 -3.01 -21.45 1.81
CA TYR A 426 -2.82 -21.60 0.36
C TYR A 426 -2.47 -23.04 -0.04
N GLN A 427 -1.64 -23.71 0.76
CA GLN A 427 -1.30 -25.11 0.55
C GLN A 427 -2.51 -26.02 0.72
N ALA A 428 -3.35 -25.79 1.74
CA ALA A 428 -4.57 -26.55 1.96
C ALA A 428 -5.52 -26.43 0.76
N GLU A 429 -5.68 -25.22 0.21
CA GLU A 429 -6.47 -25.01 -1.02
C GLU A 429 -5.96 -25.88 -2.17
N MET A 430 -4.65 -25.77 -2.45
CA MET A 430 -4.05 -26.44 -3.59
C MET A 430 -4.08 -27.97 -3.43
N TRP A 431 -3.69 -28.50 -2.27
CA TRP A 431 -3.65 -29.95 -2.05
C TRP A 431 -5.03 -30.57 -1.98
N VAL A 432 -6.01 -29.94 -1.33
CA VAL A 432 -7.39 -30.45 -1.30
C VAL A 432 -7.97 -30.47 -2.71
N ARG A 433 -7.82 -29.38 -3.47
CA ARG A 433 -8.24 -29.33 -4.88
C ARG A 433 -7.58 -30.41 -5.71
N LEU A 434 -6.26 -30.55 -5.60
CA LEU A 434 -5.47 -31.49 -6.39
C LEU A 434 -5.84 -32.94 -6.06
N VAL A 435 -5.75 -33.34 -4.80
CA VAL A 435 -5.97 -34.73 -4.37
C VAL A 435 -7.43 -35.11 -4.52
N VAL A 436 -8.36 -34.31 -3.99
CA VAL A 436 -9.79 -34.65 -4.03
C VAL A 436 -10.33 -34.56 -5.45
N GLY A 437 -9.97 -33.50 -6.20
CA GLY A 437 -10.44 -33.33 -7.57
C GLY A 437 -9.95 -34.44 -8.51
N ILE A 438 -8.66 -34.78 -8.46
CA ILE A 438 -8.10 -35.89 -9.26
C ILE A 438 -8.73 -37.23 -8.84
N SER A 439 -8.89 -37.47 -7.53
CA SER A 439 -9.50 -38.72 -7.04
C SER A 439 -10.94 -38.88 -7.52
N LEU A 440 -11.76 -37.83 -7.44
CA LEU A 440 -13.14 -37.88 -7.91
C LEU A 440 -13.23 -38.06 -9.43
N VAL A 441 -12.33 -37.45 -10.21
CA VAL A 441 -12.28 -37.69 -11.65
C VAL A 441 -11.85 -39.12 -11.96
N ALA A 442 -10.87 -39.67 -11.23
CA ALA A 442 -10.44 -41.07 -11.36
C ALA A 442 -11.57 -42.06 -11.05
N LEU A 443 -12.47 -41.71 -10.12
CA LEU A 443 -13.68 -42.48 -9.79
C LEU A 443 -14.80 -42.35 -10.84
N GLY A 444 -14.59 -41.59 -11.91
CA GLY A 444 -15.53 -41.45 -13.02
C GLY A 444 -16.53 -40.30 -12.89
N PHE A 445 -16.41 -39.43 -11.89
CA PHE A 445 -17.31 -38.27 -11.73
C PHE A 445 -17.05 -37.14 -12.76
N GLY A 446 -16.04 -37.28 -13.63
CA GLY A 446 -15.75 -36.36 -14.73
C GLY A 446 -15.57 -34.90 -14.28
N VAL A 447 -16.13 -33.96 -15.04
CA VAL A 447 -16.06 -32.51 -14.74
C VAL A 447 -16.66 -32.18 -13.36
N ASN A 448 -17.77 -32.80 -12.99
CA ASN A 448 -18.41 -32.57 -11.69
C ASN A 448 -17.49 -32.97 -10.54
N GLY A 449 -16.72 -34.05 -10.68
CA GLY A 449 -15.72 -34.47 -9.69
C GLY A 449 -14.59 -33.45 -9.52
N ALA A 450 -14.06 -32.92 -10.63
CA ALA A 450 -13.04 -31.87 -10.60
C ALA A 450 -13.55 -30.60 -9.92
N VAL A 451 -14.77 -30.17 -10.25
CA VAL A 451 -15.41 -28.99 -9.67
C VAL A 451 -15.77 -29.20 -8.20
N ALA A 452 -16.18 -30.40 -7.80
CA ALA A 452 -16.36 -30.73 -6.38
C ALA A 452 -15.04 -30.64 -5.61
N GLY A 453 -13.92 -31.08 -6.18
CA GLY A 453 -12.58 -30.88 -5.62
C GLY A 453 -12.22 -29.40 -5.44
N LEU A 454 -12.51 -28.57 -6.46
CA LEU A 454 -12.39 -27.11 -6.39
C LEU A 454 -13.23 -26.54 -5.23
N THR A 455 -14.50 -26.88 -5.13
CA THR A 455 -15.39 -26.39 -4.06
C THR A 455 -14.95 -26.84 -2.67
N LEU A 456 -14.57 -28.12 -2.52
CA LEU A 456 -14.10 -28.68 -1.24
C LEU A 456 -12.78 -28.03 -0.80
N SER A 457 -11.96 -27.55 -1.74
CA SER A 457 -10.77 -26.78 -1.40
C SER A 457 -11.08 -25.48 -0.66
N PHE A 458 -12.23 -24.86 -0.91
CA PHE A 458 -12.67 -23.67 -0.19
C PHE A 458 -12.95 -23.99 1.28
N VAL A 459 -13.51 -25.18 1.56
CA VAL A 459 -13.73 -25.68 2.93
C VAL A 459 -12.39 -25.93 3.61
N GLY A 460 -11.49 -26.70 2.98
CA GLY A 460 -10.18 -27.02 3.55
C GLY A 460 -9.37 -25.77 3.89
N THR A 461 -9.40 -24.79 2.98
CA THR A 461 -8.75 -23.50 3.18
C THR A 461 -9.38 -22.69 4.30
N TRP A 462 -10.72 -22.60 4.31
CA TRP A 462 -11.44 -21.85 5.32
C TRP A 462 -11.15 -22.38 6.72
N LEU A 463 -11.09 -23.71 6.91
CA LEU A 463 -10.74 -24.35 8.17
C LEU A 463 -9.34 -23.94 8.67
N VAL A 464 -8.35 -23.87 7.79
CA VAL A 464 -7.00 -23.40 8.15
C VAL A 464 -7.00 -21.89 8.44
N ALA A 465 -7.72 -21.11 7.64
CA ALA A 465 -7.85 -19.67 7.82
C ALA A 465 -8.55 -19.28 9.14
N LEU A 466 -9.32 -20.18 9.78
CA LEU A 466 -9.91 -19.96 11.11
C LEU A 466 -8.87 -19.59 12.18
N GLN A 467 -7.59 -19.93 11.99
CA GLN A 467 -6.51 -19.53 12.88
C GLN A 467 -6.35 -18.01 13.00
N ALA A 468 -6.88 -17.24 12.05
CA ALA A 468 -7.02 -15.77 12.13
C ALA A 468 -7.85 -15.30 13.34
N ARG A 469 -8.69 -16.18 13.90
CA ARG A 469 -9.58 -15.88 15.03
C ARG A 469 -8.91 -16.04 16.39
N GLN A 470 -7.79 -16.75 16.44
CA GLN A 470 -7.10 -17.06 17.69
C GLN A 470 -6.52 -15.77 18.28
N GLY A 471 -6.79 -15.52 19.56
CA GLY A 471 -6.32 -14.33 20.27
C GLY A 471 -7.20 -13.08 20.12
N LEU A 472 -8.22 -13.10 19.25
CA LEU A 472 -9.08 -11.92 19.06
C LEU A 472 -10.20 -11.82 20.10
N PRO A 473 -10.46 -10.62 20.66
CA PRO A 473 -11.57 -10.39 21.60
C PRO A 473 -12.94 -10.39 20.89
N LYS A 474 -14.02 -10.26 21.66
CA LYS A 474 -15.38 -10.16 21.11
C LYS A 474 -15.54 -8.86 20.31
N ALA A 475 -15.94 -8.97 19.04
CA ALA A 475 -16.12 -7.83 18.15
C ALA A 475 -17.14 -6.79 18.68
N MET A 476 -16.83 -5.51 18.48
CA MET A 476 -17.73 -4.38 18.69
C MET A 476 -18.24 -3.86 17.34
N ARG A 477 -19.26 -2.98 17.38
CA ARG A 477 -19.82 -2.39 16.16
C ARG A 477 -18.87 -1.33 15.61
N LEU A 478 -18.45 -1.49 14.35
CA LEU A 478 -17.74 -0.44 13.62
C LEU A 478 -18.60 0.81 13.44
N THR A 479 -17.96 1.97 13.55
CA THR A 479 -18.57 3.28 13.29
C THR A 479 -18.83 3.47 11.79
N ALA A 480 -19.71 4.41 11.43
CA ALA A 480 -20.01 4.71 10.02
C ALA A 480 -18.77 5.25 9.27
N VAL A 481 -17.90 6.00 9.96
CA VAL A 481 -16.66 6.57 9.43
C VAL A 481 -15.67 5.47 9.05
N GLN A 482 -15.44 4.49 9.94
CA GLN A 482 -14.60 3.33 9.67
C GLN A 482 -15.09 2.54 8.45
N LYS A 483 -16.41 2.36 8.31
CA LYS A 483 -16.98 1.67 7.13
C LYS A 483 -16.73 2.44 5.84
N ARG A 484 -16.87 3.77 5.87
CA ARG A 484 -16.67 4.63 4.70
C ARG A 484 -15.22 4.62 4.23
N SER A 485 -14.24 4.70 5.13
CA SER A 485 -12.81 4.64 4.77
C SER A 485 -12.44 3.30 4.14
N ILE A 486 -12.99 2.20 4.66
CA ILE A 486 -12.83 0.86 4.10
C ILE A 486 -13.36 0.81 2.65
N LEU A 487 -14.57 1.31 2.41
CA LEU A 487 -15.19 1.31 1.08
C LEU A 487 -14.47 2.22 0.08
N LEU A 488 -14.01 3.39 0.50
CA LEU A 488 -13.25 4.32 -0.34
C LEU A 488 -11.93 3.72 -0.82
N PHE A 489 -11.28 2.89 0.01
CA PHE A 489 -10.08 2.17 -0.38
C PHE A 489 -10.37 0.94 -1.25
N ALA A 490 -11.48 0.25 -1.01
CA ALA A 490 -11.85 -0.94 -1.77
C ALA A 490 -12.14 -0.65 -3.26
N TRP A 491 -12.69 0.53 -3.58
CA TRP A 491 -13.03 0.91 -4.95
C TRP A 491 -11.85 0.91 -5.94
N PRO A 492 -10.76 1.67 -5.73
CA PRO A 492 -9.64 1.70 -6.67
C PRO A 492 -8.93 0.34 -6.78
N VAL A 493 -8.87 -0.43 -5.68
CA VAL A 493 -8.32 -1.79 -5.68
C VAL A 493 -9.17 -2.70 -6.58
N GLY A 494 -10.49 -2.66 -6.44
CA GLY A 494 -11.41 -3.41 -7.29
C GLY A 494 -11.27 -3.04 -8.77
N MET A 495 -11.17 -1.73 -9.09
CA MET A 495 -11.00 -1.27 -10.48
C MET A 495 -9.71 -1.77 -11.12
N ALA A 496 -8.59 -1.75 -10.39
CA ALA A 496 -7.31 -2.25 -10.89
C ALA A 496 -7.38 -3.75 -11.22
N LEU A 497 -8.04 -4.54 -10.36
CA LEU A 497 -8.21 -5.98 -10.54
C LEU A 497 -9.16 -6.31 -11.71
N ILE A 498 -10.17 -5.47 -12.00
CA ILE A 498 -11.05 -5.63 -13.17
C ILE A 498 -10.26 -5.46 -14.49
N GLY A 499 -9.35 -4.49 -14.58
CA GLY A 499 -8.49 -4.37 -15.77
C GLY A 499 -7.67 -5.64 -16.02
N GLN A 500 -7.15 -6.23 -14.94
CA GLN A 500 -6.36 -7.45 -15.01
C GLN A 500 -7.17 -8.67 -15.47
N ILE A 501 -8.45 -8.82 -15.09
CA ILE A 501 -9.26 -9.95 -15.54
C ILE A 501 -9.66 -9.84 -17.01
N LEU A 502 -9.99 -8.64 -17.45
CA LEU A 502 -10.42 -8.38 -18.82
C LEU A 502 -9.31 -8.76 -19.80
N ILE A 503 -8.06 -8.44 -19.49
CA ILE A 503 -6.93 -8.84 -20.35
C ILE A 503 -6.63 -10.34 -20.24
N ASN A 504 -6.57 -10.87 -19.01
CA ASN A 504 -6.01 -12.21 -18.80
C ASN A 504 -6.98 -13.36 -19.00
N ASN A 505 -8.30 -13.15 -18.99
CA ASN A 505 -9.27 -14.25 -18.95
C ASN A 505 -10.48 -14.08 -19.85
N SER A 506 -10.67 -12.91 -20.48
CA SER A 506 -11.82 -12.67 -21.37
C SER A 506 -11.86 -13.62 -22.55
N ASP A 507 -10.69 -13.99 -23.05
CA ASP A 507 -10.52 -14.83 -24.23
C ASP A 507 -11.11 -16.22 -24.04
N ILE A 508 -10.83 -16.87 -22.90
CA ILE A 508 -11.38 -18.20 -22.59
C ILE A 508 -12.92 -18.15 -22.53
N LEU A 509 -13.49 -17.10 -21.93
CA LEU A 509 -14.95 -16.94 -21.83
C LEU A 509 -15.60 -16.78 -23.21
N ILE A 510 -15.02 -15.93 -24.06
CA ILE A 510 -15.56 -15.65 -25.40
C ILE A 510 -15.38 -16.89 -26.30
N VAL A 511 -14.23 -17.55 -26.26
CA VAL A 511 -13.99 -18.76 -27.05
C VAL A 511 -14.97 -19.86 -26.66
N LYS A 512 -15.20 -20.09 -25.36
CA LYS A 512 -16.17 -21.10 -24.90
C LYS A 512 -17.61 -20.80 -25.34
N ARG A 513 -17.95 -19.53 -25.58
CA ARG A 513 -19.28 -19.13 -26.06
C ARG A 513 -19.49 -19.46 -27.54
N PHE A 514 -18.51 -19.13 -28.38
CA PHE A 514 -18.67 -19.12 -29.83
C PHE A 514 -18.13 -20.36 -30.55
N PHE A 515 -17.15 -21.05 -29.96
CA PHE A 515 -16.55 -22.24 -30.55
C PHE A 515 -17.18 -23.52 -29.99
N ASP A 516 -17.06 -24.60 -30.77
CA ASP A 516 -17.46 -25.92 -30.34
C ASP A 516 -16.65 -26.35 -29.10
N PRO A 517 -17.22 -27.20 -28.22
CA PRO A 517 -16.57 -27.59 -26.97
C PRO A 517 -15.15 -28.16 -27.14
N ALA A 518 -14.88 -28.89 -28.22
CA ALA A 518 -13.56 -29.45 -28.48
C ALA A 518 -12.52 -28.37 -28.78
N ASP A 519 -12.82 -27.44 -29.70
CA ASP A 519 -11.97 -26.31 -30.07
C ASP A 519 -11.73 -25.38 -28.88
N ALA A 520 -12.78 -25.10 -28.09
CA ALA A 520 -12.66 -24.32 -26.86
C ALA A 520 -11.72 -25.01 -25.85
N GLY A 521 -11.71 -26.34 -25.83
CA GLY A 521 -10.84 -27.13 -24.96
C GLY A 521 -9.40 -27.08 -25.41
N GLN A 522 -9.17 -27.18 -26.71
CA GLN A 522 -7.85 -26.98 -27.29
C GLN A 522 -7.33 -25.57 -27.02
N TYR A 523 -8.17 -24.56 -27.19
CA TYR A 523 -7.82 -23.18 -26.89
C TYR A 523 -7.52 -22.96 -25.40
N ALA A 524 -8.28 -23.58 -24.49
CA ALA A 524 -7.99 -23.49 -23.06
C ALA A 524 -6.61 -24.08 -22.71
N ALA A 525 -6.22 -25.18 -23.36
CA ALA A 525 -4.88 -25.74 -23.24
C ALA A 525 -3.81 -24.80 -23.82
N LEU A 526 -4.06 -24.22 -25.00
CA LEU A 526 -3.20 -23.20 -25.61
C LEU A 526 -2.97 -22.01 -24.66
N ALA A 527 -4.03 -21.49 -24.07
CA ALA A 527 -3.98 -20.38 -23.13
C ALA A 527 -3.20 -20.75 -21.86
N LEU A 528 -3.40 -21.95 -21.31
CA LEU A 528 -2.67 -22.42 -20.12
C LEU A 528 -1.16 -22.50 -20.38
N ILE A 529 -0.75 -23.09 -21.51
CA ILE A 529 0.67 -23.21 -21.89
C ILE A 529 1.24 -21.82 -22.18
N GLY A 530 0.54 -21.03 -23.00
CA GLY A 530 1.03 -19.73 -23.46
C GLY A 530 1.22 -18.72 -22.34
N ARG A 531 0.40 -18.76 -21.28
CA ARG A 531 0.56 -17.88 -20.10
C ARG A 531 1.83 -18.15 -19.29
N ILE A 532 2.58 -19.22 -19.57
CA ILE A 532 3.85 -19.51 -18.87
C ILE A 532 4.87 -18.37 -19.00
N VAL A 533 4.84 -17.62 -20.12
CA VAL A 533 5.71 -16.44 -20.33
C VAL A 533 5.43 -15.38 -19.25
N PHE A 534 4.15 -15.11 -18.99
CA PHE A 534 3.74 -14.14 -17.98
C PHE A 534 4.10 -14.58 -16.57
N PHE A 535 3.91 -15.87 -16.25
CA PHE A 535 4.29 -16.40 -14.94
C PHE A 535 5.80 -16.43 -14.72
N ALA A 536 6.58 -16.81 -15.75
CA ALA A 536 8.04 -16.82 -15.69
C ALA A 536 8.64 -15.43 -15.47
N THR A 537 7.92 -14.38 -15.89
CA THR A 537 8.38 -12.98 -15.82
C THR A 537 7.80 -12.21 -14.62
N TRP A 538 6.85 -12.82 -13.88
CA TRP A 538 6.16 -12.19 -12.75
C TRP A 538 7.08 -11.79 -11.59
N SER A 539 8.13 -12.58 -11.33
CA SER A 539 9.12 -12.29 -10.27
C SER A 539 9.85 -10.97 -10.51
N VAL A 540 10.24 -10.70 -11.76
CA VAL A 540 10.90 -9.46 -12.18
C VAL A 540 9.97 -8.26 -11.92
N VAL A 541 8.70 -8.37 -12.30
CA VAL A 541 7.71 -7.30 -12.09
C VAL A 541 7.47 -7.03 -10.60
N THR A 542 7.35 -8.09 -9.81
CA THR A 542 7.08 -7.97 -8.36
C THR A 542 8.25 -7.34 -7.62
N ALA A 543 9.49 -7.69 -7.99
CA ALA A 543 10.69 -7.10 -7.42
C ALA A 543 10.91 -5.65 -7.87
N LEU A 544 10.52 -5.30 -9.10
CA LEU A 544 10.72 -3.97 -9.66
C LEU A 544 10.00 -2.88 -8.84
N PHE A 545 8.77 -3.14 -8.38
CA PHE A 545 7.93 -2.15 -7.72
C PHE A 545 8.58 -1.52 -6.48
N PRO A 546 8.96 -2.28 -5.42
CA PRO A 546 9.53 -1.70 -4.21
C PRO A 546 10.89 -1.04 -4.45
N ILE A 547 11.72 -1.60 -5.33
CA ILE A 547 13.05 -1.07 -5.62
C ILE A 547 12.95 0.30 -6.30
N VAL A 548 12.08 0.44 -7.31
CA VAL A 548 11.90 1.71 -8.02
C VAL A 548 11.21 2.74 -7.13
N ALA A 549 10.18 2.34 -6.37
CA ALA A 549 9.51 3.24 -5.44
C ALA A 549 10.50 3.82 -4.42
N GLN A 550 11.37 2.99 -3.84
CA GLN A 550 12.40 3.43 -2.89
C GLN A 550 13.43 4.36 -3.54
N ARG A 551 13.93 4.02 -4.74
CA ARG A 551 14.89 4.88 -5.45
C ARG A 551 14.29 6.22 -5.88
N HIS A 552 13.05 6.22 -6.35
CA HIS A 552 12.33 7.44 -6.71
C HIS A 552 12.12 8.36 -5.50
N GLN A 553 11.74 7.79 -4.34
CA GLN A 553 11.65 8.55 -3.09
C GLN A 553 12.99 9.16 -2.66
N ARG A 554 14.11 8.48 -2.94
CA ARG A 554 15.47 8.96 -2.65
C ARG A 554 16.04 9.91 -3.71
N GLY A 555 15.29 10.20 -4.78
CA GLY A 555 15.79 10.99 -5.92
C GLY A 555 16.92 10.31 -6.72
N GLU A 556 17.13 9.01 -6.52
CA GLU A 556 18.18 8.25 -7.20
C GLU A 556 17.79 7.92 -8.64
N ALA A 557 18.79 7.72 -9.51
CA ALA A 557 18.54 7.27 -10.88
C ALA A 557 17.90 5.86 -10.89
N HIS A 558 16.61 5.78 -11.21
CA HIS A 558 15.87 4.51 -11.21
C HIS A 558 15.54 3.99 -12.62
N ARG A 559 15.69 4.81 -13.66
CA ARG A 559 15.27 4.46 -15.03
C ARG A 559 16.00 3.27 -15.63
N HIS A 560 17.26 3.04 -15.26
CA HIS A 560 18.01 1.87 -15.72
C HIS A 560 17.36 0.55 -15.26
N LEU A 561 16.63 0.56 -14.14
CA LEU A 561 15.89 -0.61 -13.65
C LEU A 561 14.72 -0.97 -14.56
N LEU A 562 14.05 0.03 -15.16
CA LEU A 562 13.03 -0.23 -16.19
C LEU A 562 13.64 -0.97 -17.38
N TYR A 563 14.76 -0.47 -17.90
CA TYR A 563 15.42 -1.10 -19.06
C TYR A 563 15.99 -2.48 -18.73
N LEU A 564 16.54 -2.66 -17.53
CA LEU A 564 17.00 -3.97 -17.06
C LEU A 564 15.84 -4.96 -16.98
N SER A 565 14.72 -4.58 -16.38
CA SER A 565 13.53 -5.42 -16.30
C SER A 565 12.94 -5.74 -17.67
N LEU A 566 12.84 -4.75 -18.57
CA LEU A 566 12.41 -4.99 -19.95
C LEU A 566 13.36 -5.95 -20.69
N GLY A 567 14.67 -5.78 -20.52
CA GLY A 567 15.67 -6.67 -21.12
C GLY A 567 15.60 -8.10 -20.59
N LEU A 568 15.45 -8.29 -19.28
CA LEU A 568 15.28 -9.59 -18.65
C LEU A 568 13.99 -10.28 -19.11
N VAL A 569 12.86 -9.56 -19.08
CA VAL A 569 11.56 -10.07 -19.53
C VAL A 569 11.60 -10.43 -21.00
N LEU A 570 12.21 -9.59 -21.84
CA LEU A 570 12.38 -9.86 -23.27
C LEU A 570 13.26 -11.10 -23.49
N GLY A 571 14.39 -11.23 -22.78
CA GLY A 571 15.28 -12.38 -22.89
C GLY A 571 14.60 -13.70 -22.54
N VAL A 572 13.91 -13.75 -21.40
CA VAL A 572 13.11 -14.92 -20.97
C VAL A 572 12.00 -15.22 -21.98
N SER A 573 11.28 -14.19 -22.43
CA SER A 573 10.19 -14.34 -23.40
C SER A 573 10.67 -14.89 -24.73
N VAL A 574 11.78 -14.37 -25.28
CA VAL A 574 12.38 -14.85 -26.53
C VAL A 574 12.76 -16.32 -26.42
N ALA A 575 13.39 -16.76 -25.32
CA ALA A 575 13.73 -18.16 -25.12
C ALA A 575 12.48 -19.06 -25.16
N ILE A 576 11.40 -18.68 -24.48
CA ILE A 576 10.14 -19.43 -24.46
C ILE A 576 9.46 -19.41 -25.84
N ILE A 577 9.44 -18.28 -26.53
CA ILE A 577 8.86 -18.13 -27.88
C ILE A 577 9.62 -19.02 -28.89
N LEU A 578 10.94 -19.05 -28.83
CA LEU A 578 11.75 -19.90 -29.71
C LEU A 578 11.48 -21.39 -29.44
N ALA A 579 11.38 -21.81 -28.17
CA ALA A 579 10.98 -23.17 -27.83
C ALA A 579 9.58 -23.50 -28.38
N ALA A 580 8.60 -22.60 -28.18
CA ALA A 580 7.25 -22.73 -28.72
C ALA A 580 7.21 -22.72 -30.27
N ARG A 581 8.19 -22.13 -30.95
CA ARG A 581 8.24 -22.06 -32.42
C ARG A 581 8.88 -23.29 -33.05
N PHE A 582 9.95 -23.82 -32.44
CA PHE A 582 10.75 -24.90 -33.00
C PHE A 582 10.34 -26.30 -32.54
N VAL A 583 9.80 -26.44 -31.32
CA VAL A 583 9.34 -27.73 -30.78
C VAL A 583 7.89 -27.70 -30.24
N PRO A 584 6.92 -27.06 -30.92
CA PRO A 584 5.55 -26.92 -30.40
C PRO A 584 4.82 -28.26 -30.21
N THR A 585 5.00 -29.21 -31.13
CA THR A 585 4.35 -30.53 -31.06
C THR A 585 4.83 -31.33 -29.86
N LEU A 586 6.12 -31.27 -29.54
CA LEU A 586 6.69 -31.89 -28.35
C LEU A 586 6.11 -31.26 -27.08
N ILE A 587 6.05 -29.92 -27.00
CA ILE A 587 5.51 -29.22 -25.83
C ILE A 587 4.04 -29.60 -25.61
N VAL A 588 3.21 -29.51 -26.64
CA VAL A 588 1.77 -29.81 -26.54
C VAL A 588 1.53 -31.28 -26.27
N GLY A 589 2.23 -32.20 -26.94
CA GLY A 589 2.09 -33.65 -26.73
C GLY A 589 2.55 -34.08 -25.33
N LEU A 590 3.67 -33.54 -24.84
CA LEU A 590 4.18 -33.83 -23.50
C LEU A 590 3.22 -33.31 -22.42
N LEU A 591 2.68 -32.11 -22.59
CA LEU A 591 1.82 -31.49 -21.59
C LEU A 591 0.40 -32.05 -21.63
N PHE A 592 -0.27 -31.98 -22.79
CA PHE A 592 -1.69 -32.31 -22.93
C PHE A 592 -1.99 -33.57 -23.75
N GLY A 593 -1.05 -34.05 -24.56
CA GLY A 593 -1.20 -35.26 -25.36
C GLY A 593 -1.66 -35.00 -26.80
N ASP A 594 -1.76 -36.08 -27.57
CA ASP A 594 -1.93 -36.01 -29.02
C ASP A 594 -3.26 -35.38 -29.47
N ALA A 595 -4.29 -35.49 -28.63
CA ALA A 595 -5.61 -34.89 -28.87
C ALA A 595 -5.60 -33.34 -28.94
N TYR A 596 -4.48 -32.71 -28.56
CA TYR A 596 -4.32 -31.25 -28.56
C TYR A 596 -3.35 -30.76 -29.64
N LEU A 597 -2.77 -31.62 -30.48
CA LEU A 597 -1.70 -31.22 -31.42
C LEU A 597 -2.13 -30.17 -32.46
N GLU A 598 -3.44 -30.03 -32.72
CA GLU A 598 -3.97 -29.03 -33.64
C GLU A 598 -3.65 -27.57 -33.25
N ILE A 599 -3.48 -27.27 -31.95
CA ILE A 599 -3.07 -25.93 -31.50
C ILE A 599 -1.57 -25.68 -31.54
N ALA A 600 -0.75 -26.71 -31.79
CA ALA A 600 0.71 -26.60 -31.77
C ALA A 600 1.24 -25.44 -32.65
N PRO A 601 0.74 -25.22 -33.89
CA PRO A 601 1.19 -24.10 -34.73
C PRO A 601 0.86 -22.70 -34.17
N LEU A 602 -0.14 -22.58 -33.30
CA LEU A 602 -0.58 -21.32 -32.69
C LEU A 602 0.18 -20.98 -31.41
N LEU A 603 0.90 -21.93 -30.82
CA LEU A 603 1.55 -21.78 -29.51
C LEU A 603 2.52 -20.61 -29.45
N TRP A 604 3.38 -20.47 -30.46
CA TRP A 604 4.36 -19.39 -30.49
C TRP A 604 3.71 -18.01 -30.66
N LEU A 605 2.62 -17.90 -31.43
CA LEU A 605 1.87 -16.64 -31.58
C LEU A 605 1.24 -16.21 -30.26
N TYR A 606 0.66 -17.17 -29.52
CA TYR A 606 0.12 -16.90 -28.19
C TYR A 606 1.23 -16.52 -27.19
N ALA A 607 2.39 -17.18 -27.26
CA ALA A 607 3.56 -16.83 -26.46
C ALA A 607 4.06 -15.41 -26.77
N VAL A 608 4.02 -14.96 -28.03
CA VAL A 608 4.34 -13.59 -28.42
C VAL A 608 3.32 -12.60 -27.84
N ALA A 609 2.02 -12.89 -27.92
CA ALA A 609 0.98 -12.02 -27.36
C ALA A 609 1.17 -11.83 -25.84
N THR A 610 1.37 -12.92 -25.11
CA THR A 610 1.62 -12.88 -23.65
C THR A 610 2.96 -12.22 -23.29
N ALA A 611 3.99 -12.33 -24.13
CA ALA A 611 5.24 -11.58 -23.96
C ALA A 611 5.01 -10.06 -24.06
N PHE A 612 4.21 -9.60 -25.02
CA PHE A 612 3.81 -8.19 -25.10
C PHE A 612 3.08 -7.74 -23.84
N TYR A 613 2.14 -8.54 -23.35
CA TYR A 613 1.48 -8.23 -22.08
C TYR A 613 2.46 -8.16 -20.90
N ALA A 614 3.42 -9.09 -20.80
CA ALA A 614 4.45 -9.07 -19.76
C ALA A 614 5.30 -7.78 -19.82
N LEU A 615 5.72 -7.36 -21.01
CA LEU A 615 6.46 -6.10 -21.22
C LEU A 615 5.61 -4.87 -20.86
N SER A 616 4.33 -4.85 -21.27
CA SER A 616 3.38 -3.82 -20.85
C SER A 616 3.27 -3.74 -19.34
N ASN A 617 3.18 -4.89 -18.66
CA ASN A 617 3.06 -4.95 -17.22
C ASN A 617 4.30 -4.37 -16.52
N VAL A 618 5.51 -4.60 -17.03
CA VAL A 618 6.74 -3.96 -16.53
C VAL A 618 6.63 -2.43 -16.56
N VAL A 619 6.19 -1.86 -17.69
CA VAL A 619 6.04 -0.39 -17.84
C VAL A 619 4.98 0.15 -16.89
N ILE A 620 3.82 -0.53 -16.81
CA ILE A 620 2.73 -0.15 -15.90
C ILE A 620 3.20 -0.17 -14.44
N THR A 621 3.84 -1.25 -14.01
CA THR A 621 4.35 -1.39 -12.64
C THR A 621 5.42 -0.36 -12.31
N TYR A 622 6.34 -0.09 -13.24
CA TYR A 622 7.33 0.98 -13.08
C TYR A 622 6.66 2.34 -12.90
N ARG A 623 5.69 2.69 -13.75
CA ARG A 623 4.97 3.98 -13.65
C ARG A 623 4.16 4.10 -12.38
N LEU A 624 3.51 3.01 -11.96
CA LEU A 624 2.78 2.96 -10.71
C LEU A 624 3.70 3.18 -9.50
N SER A 625 4.91 2.62 -9.53
CA SER A 625 5.90 2.77 -8.44
C SER A 625 6.41 4.21 -8.25
N ILE A 626 6.31 5.06 -9.28
CA ILE A 626 6.65 6.49 -9.22
C ILE A 626 5.39 7.39 -9.12
N GLY A 627 4.24 6.82 -8.75
CA GLY A 627 3.00 7.56 -8.51
C GLY A 627 2.18 7.91 -9.75
N SER A 628 2.53 7.39 -10.94
CA SER A 628 1.79 7.64 -12.18
C SER A 628 0.81 6.51 -12.49
N SER A 629 -0.49 6.80 -12.41
CA SER A 629 -1.57 5.84 -12.68
C SER A 629 -1.96 5.71 -14.16
N GLY A 630 -1.39 6.52 -15.06
CA GLY A 630 -1.77 6.57 -16.48
C GLY A 630 -1.71 5.21 -17.19
N GLY A 631 -0.70 4.38 -16.87
CA GLY A 631 -0.54 3.04 -17.45
C GLY A 631 -1.68 2.09 -17.09
N SER A 632 -2.27 2.23 -15.91
CA SER A 632 -3.41 1.39 -15.48
C SER A 632 -4.66 1.66 -16.32
N TYR A 633 -4.90 2.92 -16.70
CA TYR A 633 -6.02 3.26 -17.59
C TYR A 633 -5.82 2.70 -19.00
N VAL A 634 -4.59 2.76 -19.52
CA VAL A 634 -4.24 2.15 -20.81
C VAL A 634 -4.50 0.64 -20.79
N ALA A 635 -4.19 -0.04 -19.67
CA ALA A 635 -4.52 -1.45 -19.50
C ALA A 635 -6.03 -1.73 -19.50
N VAL A 636 -6.85 -0.91 -18.81
CA VAL A 636 -8.31 -1.07 -18.85
C VAL A 636 -8.85 -0.89 -20.27
N VAL A 637 -8.39 0.13 -21.00
CA VAL A 637 -8.76 0.36 -22.40
C VAL A 637 -8.32 -0.82 -23.28
N GLY A 638 -7.10 -1.33 -23.07
CA GLY A 638 -6.60 -2.52 -23.75
C GLY A 638 -7.43 -3.78 -23.48
N GLY A 639 -7.87 -3.99 -22.23
CA GLY A 639 -8.75 -5.10 -21.85
C GLY A 639 -10.13 -5.00 -22.48
N VAL A 640 -10.72 -3.80 -22.53
CA VAL A 640 -11.99 -3.58 -23.24
C VAL A 640 -11.83 -3.79 -24.74
N ALA A 641 -10.74 -3.27 -25.33
CA ALA A 641 -10.43 -3.48 -26.74
C ALA A 641 -10.21 -4.96 -27.08
N GLN A 642 -9.62 -5.74 -26.16
CA GLN A 642 -9.47 -7.18 -26.32
C GLN A 642 -10.81 -7.90 -26.29
N VAL A 643 -11.69 -7.58 -25.34
CA VAL A 643 -13.06 -8.14 -25.29
C VAL A 643 -13.80 -7.83 -26.59
N LEU A 644 -13.84 -6.57 -27.02
CA LEU A 644 -14.54 -6.16 -28.23
C LEU A 644 -13.91 -6.77 -29.48
N GLY A 645 -12.58 -6.80 -29.56
CA GLY A 645 -11.85 -7.38 -30.68
C GLY A 645 -12.16 -8.86 -30.85
N VAL A 646 -12.07 -9.65 -29.78
CA VAL A 646 -12.38 -11.09 -29.85
C VAL A 646 -13.87 -11.30 -30.10
N TRP A 647 -14.75 -10.47 -29.52
CA TRP A 647 -16.18 -10.54 -29.79
C TRP A 647 -16.54 -10.26 -31.25
N LEU A 648 -15.82 -9.36 -31.94
CA LEU A 648 -16.07 -9.04 -33.35
C LEU A 648 -15.35 -9.98 -34.32
N PHE A 649 -14.19 -10.52 -33.93
CA PHE A 649 -13.30 -11.30 -34.80
C PHE A 649 -12.96 -12.67 -34.20
N HIS A 650 -13.86 -13.65 -34.34
CA HIS A 650 -13.73 -15.01 -33.76
C HIS A 650 -14.09 -16.13 -34.76
N GLY A 651 -13.85 -15.94 -36.06
CA GLY A 651 -14.11 -16.97 -37.08
C GLY A 651 -13.17 -18.18 -37.04
N SER A 652 -12.02 -18.10 -36.35
CA SER A 652 -11.13 -19.24 -36.08
C SER A 652 -10.29 -19.02 -34.83
N LEU A 653 -9.73 -20.08 -34.24
CA LEU A 653 -8.81 -19.95 -33.10
C LEU A 653 -7.59 -19.09 -33.44
N ALA A 654 -7.06 -19.22 -34.66
CA ALA A 654 -5.97 -18.37 -35.15
C ALA A 654 -6.36 -16.89 -35.15
N GLN A 655 -7.58 -16.55 -35.57
CA GLN A 655 -8.07 -15.16 -35.56
C GLN A 655 -8.13 -14.61 -34.13
N VAL A 656 -8.59 -15.39 -33.15
CA VAL A 656 -8.62 -14.99 -31.73
C VAL A 656 -7.21 -14.68 -31.23
N VAL A 657 -6.23 -15.54 -31.53
CA VAL A 657 -4.82 -15.32 -31.14
C VAL A 657 -4.24 -14.07 -31.81
N MET A 658 -4.56 -13.84 -33.09
CA MET A 658 -4.09 -12.66 -33.82
C MET A 658 -4.67 -11.36 -33.24
N VAL A 659 -5.95 -11.35 -32.86
CA VAL A 659 -6.55 -10.19 -32.19
C VAL A 659 -5.78 -9.86 -30.91
N GLN A 660 -5.48 -10.86 -30.08
CA GLN A 660 -4.70 -10.64 -28.86
C GLN A 660 -3.30 -10.11 -29.15
N LEU A 661 -2.62 -10.70 -30.13
CA LEU A 661 -1.30 -10.27 -30.54
C LEU A 661 -1.30 -8.79 -30.95
N TYR A 662 -2.27 -8.37 -31.75
CA TYR A 662 -2.39 -6.97 -32.17
C TYR A 662 -2.77 -6.04 -31.02
N VAL A 663 -3.73 -6.42 -30.17
CA VAL A 663 -4.16 -5.57 -29.05
C VAL A 663 -3.04 -5.41 -28.01
N MET A 664 -2.43 -6.51 -27.57
CA MET A 664 -1.32 -6.49 -26.60
C MET A 664 -0.07 -5.84 -27.18
N GLY A 665 0.24 -6.07 -28.46
CA GLY A 665 1.33 -5.41 -29.16
C GLY A 665 1.12 -3.89 -29.27
N THR A 666 -0.08 -3.46 -29.65
CA THR A 666 -0.44 -2.03 -29.72
C THR A 666 -0.38 -1.39 -28.34
N MET A 667 -0.91 -2.06 -27.31
CA MET A 667 -0.84 -1.57 -25.93
C MET A 667 0.61 -1.39 -25.46
N THR A 668 1.49 -2.36 -25.76
CA THR A 668 2.92 -2.29 -25.42
C THR A 668 3.58 -1.11 -26.11
N LEU A 669 3.30 -0.93 -27.41
CA LEU A 669 3.84 0.20 -28.18
C LEU A 669 3.37 1.54 -27.60
N VAL A 670 2.07 1.69 -27.33
CA VAL A 670 1.49 2.91 -26.73
C VAL A 670 2.14 3.21 -25.39
N LEU A 671 2.32 2.22 -24.52
CA LEU A 671 2.95 2.38 -23.21
C LEU A 671 4.42 2.81 -23.33
N LEU A 672 5.19 2.21 -24.23
CA LEU A 672 6.60 2.57 -24.46
C LEU A 672 6.74 3.98 -25.06
N LEU A 673 5.91 4.34 -26.03
CA LEU A 673 5.91 5.68 -26.62
C LEU A 673 5.47 6.73 -25.61
N TRP A 674 4.43 6.45 -24.83
CA TRP A 674 3.96 7.33 -23.76
C TRP A 674 5.04 7.54 -22.68
N ASP A 675 5.70 6.46 -22.24
CA ASP A 675 6.82 6.52 -21.30
C ASP A 675 7.99 7.36 -21.85
N GLY A 676 8.35 7.13 -23.11
CA GLY A 676 9.40 7.86 -23.81
C GLY A 676 9.07 9.35 -24.00
N TRP A 677 7.81 9.67 -24.31
CA TRP A 677 7.36 11.05 -24.46
C TRP A 677 7.41 11.83 -23.13
N LEU A 678 6.89 11.24 -22.04
CA LEU A 678 6.95 11.84 -20.71
C LEU A 678 8.39 12.13 -20.28
N ALA A 679 9.29 11.21 -20.61
CA ALA A 679 10.70 11.33 -20.32
C ALA A 679 11.41 12.44 -21.10
N TRP A 680 11.10 12.54 -22.40
CA TRP A 680 11.62 13.61 -23.23
C TRP A 680 11.14 14.97 -22.72
N ARG A 681 9.85 15.08 -22.37
CA ARG A 681 9.26 16.31 -21.83
C ARG A 681 9.91 16.75 -20.51
N GLN A 682 10.28 15.81 -19.64
CA GLN A 682 11.00 16.12 -18.40
C GLN A 682 12.43 16.64 -18.67
N ARG A 683 13.11 16.14 -19.72
CA ARG A 683 14.44 16.61 -20.12
C ARG A 683 14.44 17.94 -20.86
N SER A 684 13.34 18.32 -21.52
CA SER A 684 13.21 19.61 -22.22
C SER A 684 12.83 20.77 -21.31
N HIS A 685 12.40 20.49 -20.07
CA HIS A 685 12.03 21.49 -19.06
C HIS A 685 13.05 21.60 -17.91
N ALA A 686 14.07 20.74 -17.88
CA ALA A 686 15.25 20.83 -17.02
C ALA A 686 16.41 21.40 -17.85
#